data_AF-A0A1G0T6P0-F1
#
_entry.id   AF-A0A1G0T6P0-F1
#
_cell.length_a   1.000
_cell.length_b   1.000
_cell.length_c   1.000
_cell.angle_alpha   90.00
_cell.angle_beta   90.00
_cell.angle_gamma   90.00
#
_symmetry.space_group_name_H-M   'P 1'
#
loop_
_entity.id
_entity.type
_entity.pdbx_description
1 polymer ?
#
loop_
_entity_poly.entity_id
_entity_poly.type
_entity_poly.pdbx_seq_one_letter_code
_entity_poly.pdbx_strand_id
1 'polypeptide(L)'
;MELSIIIVNYNVKEFLQNLIHSLQKAVSKINHEIIVVDNASDDGSVEFIREKFPHINLIVNKTNLGFSKANNIALKASKGKFILLINPDTIVSENTITKMVEFLNVHPNAGLAGCKILNPDGSLQLACRRSFPGPWTSFCKVTGLSTLFPKSKLFARYNLTYLDEDSTHEVDAISGSFMMMKREVYEKVGGFDEQFFMYGEDLDLCYRVQQSGYKVYYYPGIQIIHYKGESTKRSGLDETKYFYDAMNLFVKKHFSTFYLVEIILRSAIGFRKFFAFLGQRKLIFTGIILDIVFFNASLILAEKLYLRSTSWGGFPEFSYPLILIIPAAIHVVVAALIGVYRKNSFSVLRNTGAIVISFFIISSLTFFFKQFAYSRAVVIITYIFLLVSLAAWRIILKLFFKVGLEIASSSKRTLIVGTNKTAINIADKLQKKFIDDHIIQGLIGYSHKDIGNAVAGYEIVGSLDNINKLIMDKKINEVIFSPDELSYNQMMSIVSKNKSAGVDFKLIGSNLDFLVGKASVSVLDDIPLIDINLNISSFVSRFIKLLMDLTLGLFALIFIYPLIYLISRADRKQSDFRKFILGIPSIFSGRVSLVGPKHQADDSKIFLGKKGLTGLWYLENDSANSGEKLDLIYARNQNIWLDLEILGKTFNKMFINKR
;
A
#
# COMPACT_ATOMS: atom_id res chain seq x y z
N MET A 1 21.15 -25.29 -25.32
CA MET A 1 20.25 -24.60 -24.37
C MET A 1 18.89 -24.46 -25.05
N GLU A 2 17.82 -25.05 -24.50
CA GLU A 2 16.50 -24.98 -25.12
C GLU A 2 15.73 -23.74 -24.68
N LEU A 3 15.81 -23.36 -23.40
CA LEU A 3 15.06 -22.25 -22.82
C LEU A 3 15.97 -21.34 -21.97
N SER A 4 15.86 -20.03 -22.15
CA SER A 4 16.35 -19.04 -21.18
C SER A 4 15.18 -18.41 -20.45
N ILE A 5 15.26 -18.37 -19.13
CA ILE A 5 14.24 -17.76 -18.27
C ILE A 5 14.86 -16.51 -17.66
N ILE A 6 14.22 -15.37 -17.92
CA ILE A 6 14.70 -14.05 -17.53
C ILE A 6 13.76 -13.49 -16.48
N ILE A 7 14.35 -13.14 -15.34
CA ILE A 7 13.64 -12.60 -14.18
C ILE A 7 14.32 -11.29 -13.77
N VAL A 8 13.57 -10.20 -13.70
CA VAL A 8 14.04 -8.94 -13.11
C VAL A 8 13.48 -8.84 -11.69
N ASN A 9 14.37 -8.80 -10.70
CA ASN A 9 14.01 -8.71 -9.29
C ASN A 9 14.23 -7.28 -8.76
N TYR A 10 13.28 -6.80 -7.96
CA TYR A 10 13.45 -5.57 -7.17
C TYR A 10 12.63 -5.67 -5.88
N ASN A 11 13.31 -5.84 -4.75
CA ASN A 11 12.74 -5.86 -3.40
C ASN A 11 11.57 -6.84 -3.21
N VAL A 12 11.59 -8.04 -3.79
CA VAL A 12 10.51 -9.05 -3.64
C VAL A 12 11.02 -10.47 -3.39
N LYS A 13 12.01 -10.62 -2.50
CA LYS A 13 12.65 -11.90 -2.11
C LYS A 13 11.67 -13.06 -1.91
N GLU A 14 10.61 -12.86 -1.13
CA GLU A 14 9.66 -13.93 -0.79
C GLU A 14 8.90 -14.45 -2.02
N PHE A 15 8.54 -13.55 -2.91
CA PHE A 15 7.88 -13.88 -4.17
C PHE A 15 8.84 -14.56 -5.14
N LEU A 16 10.06 -14.02 -5.27
CA LEU A 16 11.11 -14.58 -6.12
C LEU A 16 11.43 -16.02 -5.70
N GLN A 17 11.49 -16.28 -4.39
CA GLN A 17 11.67 -17.63 -3.86
C GLN A 17 10.57 -18.58 -4.35
N ASN A 18 9.31 -18.20 -4.23
CA ASN A 18 8.18 -19.02 -4.69
C ASN A 18 8.23 -19.28 -6.21
N LEU A 19 8.58 -18.24 -6.97
CA LEU A 19 8.75 -18.36 -8.41
C LEU A 19 9.84 -19.39 -8.75
N ILE A 20 11.06 -19.26 -8.20
CA ILE A 20 12.18 -20.16 -8.50
C ILE A 20 11.81 -21.61 -8.22
N HIS A 21 11.17 -21.90 -7.09
CA HIS A 21 10.71 -23.26 -6.77
C HIS A 21 9.66 -23.77 -7.76
N SER A 22 8.69 -22.94 -8.14
CA SER A 22 7.68 -23.33 -9.13
C SER A 22 8.28 -23.55 -10.52
N LEU A 23 9.26 -22.73 -10.92
CA LEU A 23 10.00 -22.87 -12.16
C LEU A 23 10.80 -24.16 -12.19
N GLN A 24 11.55 -24.49 -11.14
CA GLN A 24 12.35 -25.73 -11.06
C GLN A 24 11.50 -26.97 -11.32
N LYS A 25 10.28 -27.03 -10.78
CA LYS A 25 9.33 -28.12 -11.09
C LYS A 25 8.87 -28.05 -12.55
N ALA A 26 8.55 -26.86 -13.06
CA ALA A 26 8.02 -26.64 -14.40
C ALA A 26 9.02 -26.86 -15.55
N VAL A 27 10.32 -26.80 -15.27
CA VAL A 27 11.41 -26.96 -16.26
C VAL A 27 12.15 -28.30 -16.13
N SER A 28 11.69 -29.18 -15.24
CA SER A 28 12.34 -30.47 -14.92
C SER A 28 12.65 -31.36 -16.13
N LYS A 29 11.96 -31.15 -17.27
CA LYS A 29 12.11 -31.90 -18.53
C LYS A 29 12.75 -31.10 -19.66
N ILE A 30 13.21 -29.87 -19.42
CA ILE A 30 13.71 -28.95 -20.45
C ILE A 30 15.12 -28.51 -20.09
N ASN A 31 16.04 -28.55 -21.05
CA ASN A 31 17.38 -28.00 -20.87
C ASN A 31 17.30 -26.46 -20.82
N HIS A 32 17.58 -25.87 -19.66
CA HIS A 32 17.28 -24.47 -19.40
C HIS A 32 18.40 -23.75 -18.65
N GLU A 33 18.34 -22.42 -18.69
CA GLU A 33 19.08 -21.53 -17.82
C GLU A 33 18.13 -20.51 -17.20
N ILE A 34 18.41 -20.11 -15.97
CA ILE A 34 17.70 -19.04 -15.27
C ILE A 34 18.67 -17.89 -15.07
N ILE A 35 18.29 -16.71 -15.56
CA ILE A 35 19.05 -15.47 -15.43
C ILE A 35 18.21 -14.51 -14.59
N VAL A 36 18.72 -14.16 -13.41
CA VAL A 36 18.09 -13.18 -12.53
C VAL A 36 18.89 -11.89 -12.59
N VAL A 37 18.24 -10.77 -12.91
CA VAL A 37 18.81 -9.43 -12.80
C VAL A 37 18.23 -8.77 -11.56
N ASP A 38 19.04 -8.63 -10.52
CA ASP A 38 18.69 -7.85 -9.35
C ASP A 38 18.89 -6.36 -9.62
N ASN A 39 17.84 -5.56 -9.43
CA ASN A 39 17.82 -4.15 -9.80
C ASN A 39 18.13 -3.23 -8.61
N ALA A 40 19.14 -3.59 -7.82
CA ALA A 40 19.58 -2.93 -6.58
C ALA A 40 18.60 -3.12 -5.41
N SER A 41 18.30 -4.38 -5.09
CA SER A 41 17.46 -4.73 -3.95
C SER A 41 18.20 -4.62 -2.61
N ASP A 42 17.46 -4.34 -1.54
CA ASP A 42 17.93 -4.27 -0.14
C ASP A 42 17.19 -5.22 0.81
N ASP A 43 16.43 -6.18 0.27
CA ASP A 43 15.61 -7.14 0.99
C ASP A 43 16.29 -8.51 1.24
N GLY A 44 17.59 -8.61 0.95
CA GLY A 44 18.36 -9.85 1.10
C GLY A 44 18.11 -10.89 0.00
N SER A 45 17.47 -10.53 -1.11
CA SER A 45 17.23 -11.42 -2.27
C SER A 45 18.54 -11.87 -2.95
N VAL A 46 19.53 -10.98 -3.03
CA VAL A 46 20.84 -11.28 -3.65
C VAL A 46 21.58 -12.37 -2.89
N GLU A 47 21.68 -12.24 -1.56
CA GLU A 47 22.33 -13.20 -0.67
C GLU A 47 21.60 -14.54 -0.72
N PHE A 48 20.27 -14.51 -0.70
CA PHE A 48 19.42 -15.68 -0.80
C PHE A 48 19.68 -16.49 -2.08
N ILE A 49 19.74 -15.84 -3.25
CA ILE A 49 20.01 -16.53 -4.51
C ILE A 49 21.41 -17.14 -4.50
N ARG A 50 22.43 -16.40 -4.04
CA ARG A 50 23.81 -16.90 -3.97
C ARG A 50 23.95 -18.12 -3.08
N GLU A 51 23.26 -18.14 -1.95
CA GLU A 51 23.32 -19.24 -0.99
C GLU A 51 22.51 -20.46 -1.43
N LYS A 52 21.25 -20.26 -1.84
CA LYS A 52 20.29 -21.36 -2.09
C LYS A 52 20.26 -21.82 -3.55
N PHE A 53 20.61 -20.95 -4.50
CA PHE A 53 20.53 -21.24 -5.93
C PHE A 53 21.81 -20.82 -6.67
N PRO A 54 22.98 -21.37 -6.32
CA PRO A 54 24.27 -20.97 -6.91
C PRO A 54 24.39 -21.28 -8.41
N HIS A 55 23.49 -22.11 -8.96
CA HIS A 55 23.40 -22.43 -10.38
C HIS A 55 22.64 -21.37 -11.20
N ILE A 56 21.94 -20.43 -10.57
CA ILE A 56 21.26 -19.32 -11.25
C ILE A 56 22.29 -18.27 -11.65
N ASN A 57 22.22 -17.81 -12.90
CA ASN A 57 23.05 -16.72 -13.38
C ASN A 57 22.52 -15.38 -12.82
N LEU A 58 23.10 -14.93 -11.71
CA LEU A 58 22.71 -13.69 -11.02
C LEU A 58 23.54 -12.50 -11.50
N ILE A 59 22.86 -11.48 -12.03
CA ILE A 59 23.44 -10.19 -12.41
C ILE A 59 22.92 -9.14 -11.43
N VAL A 60 23.82 -8.43 -10.73
CA VAL A 60 23.43 -7.45 -9.71
C VAL A 60 23.73 -6.03 -10.20
N ASN A 61 22.70 -5.23 -10.39
CA ASN A 61 22.83 -3.81 -10.75
C ASN A 61 23.12 -2.96 -9.51
N LYS A 62 23.89 -1.90 -9.69
CA LYS A 62 24.19 -0.92 -8.62
C LYS A 62 23.03 0.04 -8.33
N THR A 63 22.12 0.21 -9.28
CA THR A 63 20.97 1.11 -9.19
C THR A 63 19.78 0.49 -9.91
N ASN A 64 18.56 0.92 -9.57
CA ASN A 64 17.36 0.50 -10.28
C ASN A 64 17.32 1.13 -11.68
N LEU A 65 17.64 0.34 -12.70
CA LEU A 65 17.69 0.76 -14.10
C LEU A 65 16.32 0.76 -14.79
N GLY A 66 15.25 0.37 -14.09
CA GLY A 66 13.94 0.11 -14.68
C GLY A 66 13.84 -1.30 -15.28
N PHE A 67 12.61 -1.67 -15.65
CA PHE A 67 12.25 -3.00 -16.13
C PHE A 67 12.85 -3.31 -17.50
N SER A 68 12.75 -2.38 -18.47
CA SER A 68 13.23 -2.62 -19.84
C SER A 68 14.74 -2.83 -19.91
N LYS A 69 15.52 -1.94 -19.28
CA LYS A 69 16.99 -2.02 -19.26
C LYS A 69 17.47 -3.28 -18.53
N ALA A 70 16.88 -3.61 -17.39
CA ALA A 70 17.23 -4.81 -16.64
C ALA A 70 16.94 -6.09 -17.45
N ASN A 71 15.78 -6.19 -18.09
CA ASN A 71 15.49 -7.33 -18.98
C ASN A 71 16.48 -7.40 -20.15
N ASN A 72 16.83 -6.28 -20.77
CA ASN A 72 17.79 -6.26 -21.88
C ASN A 72 19.19 -6.75 -21.50
N ILE A 73 19.63 -6.51 -20.26
CA ILE A 73 20.89 -7.05 -19.74
C ILE A 73 20.86 -8.59 -19.75
N ALA A 74 19.78 -9.18 -19.23
CA ALA A 74 19.61 -10.64 -19.25
C ALA A 74 19.40 -11.20 -20.67
N LEU A 75 18.64 -10.50 -21.53
CA LEU A 75 18.39 -10.90 -22.91
C LEU A 75 19.70 -11.05 -23.69
N LYS A 76 20.64 -10.12 -23.52
CA LYS A 76 21.99 -10.19 -24.11
C LYS A 76 22.80 -11.38 -23.61
N ALA A 77 22.63 -11.77 -22.35
CA ALA A 77 23.34 -12.91 -21.76
C ALA A 77 22.70 -14.28 -22.10
N SER A 78 21.44 -14.29 -22.52
CA SER A 78 20.64 -15.49 -22.77
C SER A 78 21.05 -16.26 -24.03
N LYS A 79 20.97 -17.60 -24.00
CA LYS A 79 21.44 -18.53 -25.05
C LYS A 79 20.38 -19.54 -25.53
N GLY A 80 19.20 -19.56 -24.91
CA GLY A 80 18.12 -20.50 -25.20
C GLY A 80 17.42 -20.25 -26.53
N LYS A 81 16.98 -21.33 -27.18
CA LYS A 81 16.14 -21.30 -28.39
C LYS A 81 14.80 -20.58 -28.15
N PHE A 82 14.24 -20.75 -26.97
CA PHE A 82 13.12 -19.97 -26.45
C PHE A 82 13.58 -19.04 -25.35
N ILE A 83 12.93 -17.89 -25.24
CA ILE A 83 13.19 -16.89 -24.20
C ILE A 83 11.86 -16.64 -23.49
N LEU A 84 11.84 -16.91 -22.19
CA LEU A 84 10.74 -16.57 -21.30
C LEU A 84 11.12 -15.36 -20.45
N LEU A 85 10.33 -14.30 -20.57
CA LEU A 85 10.32 -13.16 -19.67
C LEU A 85 9.22 -13.38 -18.65
N ILE A 86 9.55 -13.39 -17.36
CA ILE A 86 8.60 -13.67 -16.29
C ILE A 86 8.89 -12.80 -15.07
N ASN A 87 7.81 -12.26 -14.49
CA ASN A 87 7.94 -11.42 -13.30
C ASN A 87 8.23 -12.25 -12.04
N PRO A 88 8.99 -11.71 -11.07
CA PRO A 88 9.38 -12.39 -9.84
C PRO A 88 8.19 -12.72 -8.92
N ASP A 89 7.07 -12.02 -9.07
CA ASP A 89 5.82 -12.17 -8.30
C ASP A 89 4.80 -13.06 -9.01
N THR A 90 5.27 -14.18 -9.56
CA THR A 90 4.45 -15.18 -10.25
C THR A 90 4.60 -16.59 -9.69
N ILE A 91 3.59 -17.42 -9.91
CA ILE A 91 3.63 -18.87 -9.68
C ILE A 91 3.22 -19.58 -10.96
N VAL A 92 4.01 -20.57 -11.37
CA VAL A 92 3.73 -21.39 -12.55
C VAL A 92 3.38 -22.82 -12.17
N SER A 93 2.58 -23.50 -12.99
CA SER A 93 2.34 -24.94 -12.85
C SER A 93 3.39 -25.79 -13.55
N GLU A 94 3.48 -27.07 -13.19
CA GLU A 94 4.53 -27.99 -13.66
C GLU A 94 4.55 -28.20 -15.18
N ASN A 95 3.41 -28.05 -15.86
CA ASN A 95 3.31 -28.23 -17.31
C ASN A 95 3.34 -26.91 -18.10
N THR A 96 3.46 -25.77 -17.41
CA THR A 96 3.33 -24.43 -18.01
C THR A 96 4.34 -24.23 -19.13
N ILE A 97 5.61 -24.54 -18.84
CA ILE A 97 6.72 -24.26 -19.76
C ILE A 97 6.66 -25.20 -20.97
N THR A 98 6.53 -26.50 -20.73
CA THR A 98 6.47 -27.52 -21.79
C THR A 98 5.33 -27.25 -22.77
N LYS A 99 4.12 -26.98 -22.27
CA LYS A 99 2.96 -26.68 -23.13
C LYS A 99 3.13 -25.37 -23.91
N MET A 100 3.82 -24.37 -23.37
CA MET A 100 4.07 -23.13 -24.10
C MET A 100 5.10 -23.35 -25.23
N VAL A 101 6.14 -24.14 -24.96
CA VAL A 101 7.13 -24.53 -25.97
C VAL A 101 6.47 -25.34 -27.09
N GLU A 102 5.63 -26.32 -26.75
CA GLU A 102 4.82 -27.08 -27.71
C GLU A 102 3.93 -26.16 -28.56
N PHE A 103 3.23 -25.21 -27.92
CA PHE A 103 2.40 -24.24 -28.63
C PHE A 103 3.20 -23.42 -29.65
N LEU A 104 4.37 -22.89 -29.27
CA LEU A 104 5.23 -22.10 -30.16
C LEU A 104 5.87 -22.94 -31.29
N ASN A 105 6.12 -24.23 -31.06
CA ASN A 105 6.59 -25.14 -32.10
C ASN A 105 5.51 -25.43 -33.15
N VAL A 106 4.26 -25.64 -32.72
CA VAL A 106 3.12 -25.93 -33.62
C VAL A 106 2.64 -24.67 -34.37
N HIS A 107 2.97 -23.46 -33.88
CA HIS A 107 2.62 -22.19 -34.53
C HIS A 107 3.89 -21.45 -35.00
N PRO A 108 4.42 -21.73 -36.20
CA PRO A 108 5.62 -21.08 -36.73
C PRO A 108 5.53 -19.55 -36.78
N ASN A 109 4.36 -19.01 -37.09
CA ASN A 109 4.09 -17.58 -37.16
C ASN A 109 3.91 -16.89 -35.80
N ALA A 110 3.83 -17.63 -34.69
CA ALA A 110 3.78 -17.06 -33.35
C ALA A 110 5.16 -16.53 -32.95
N GLY A 111 5.31 -15.20 -32.96
CA GLY A 111 6.54 -14.55 -32.52
C GLY A 111 6.60 -14.40 -31.00
N LEU A 112 5.44 -14.19 -30.38
CA LEU A 112 5.25 -14.01 -28.94
C LEU A 112 3.99 -14.74 -28.50
N ALA A 113 4.05 -15.39 -27.34
CA ALA A 113 2.89 -15.99 -26.70
C ALA A 113 2.85 -15.67 -25.20
N GLY A 114 1.67 -15.27 -24.74
CA GLY A 114 1.33 -15.09 -23.33
C GLY A 114 0.29 -16.14 -22.90
N CYS A 115 0.00 -16.19 -21.60
CA CYS A 115 -0.93 -17.17 -21.05
C CYS A 115 -2.10 -16.55 -20.29
N LYS A 116 -2.99 -17.39 -19.75
CA LYS A 116 -4.02 -16.96 -18.80
C LYS A 116 -3.34 -16.56 -17.48
N ILE A 117 -3.50 -15.30 -17.09
CA ILE A 117 -2.92 -14.78 -15.86
C ILE A 117 -4.04 -14.54 -14.86
N LEU A 118 -3.96 -15.20 -13.71
CA LEU A 118 -4.92 -15.09 -12.63
C LEU A 118 -4.38 -14.19 -11.52
N ASN A 119 -5.26 -13.42 -10.92
CA ASN A 119 -5.02 -12.87 -9.59
C ASN A 119 -5.05 -14.00 -8.55
N PRO A 120 -4.52 -13.78 -7.34
CA PRO A 120 -4.59 -14.78 -6.27
C PRO A 120 -6.02 -15.21 -5.89
N ASP A 121 -7.03 -14.38 -6.15
CA ASP A 121 -8.46 -14.73 -5.95
C ASP A 121 -9.09 -15.52 -7.11
N GLY A 122 -8.30 -15.87 -8.14
CA GLY A 122 -8.74 -16.59 -9.33
C GLY A 122 -9.38 -15.71 -10.41
N SER A 123 -9.57 -14.41 -10.16
CA SER A 123 -10.08 -13.50 -11.20
C SER A 123 -9.03 -13.28 -12.28
N LEU A 124 -9.47 -13.12 -13.53
CA LEU A 124 -8.59 -12.89 -14.67
C LEU A 124 -7.90 -11.52 -14.58
N GLN A 125 -6.58 -11.48 -14.74
CA GLN A 125 -5.86 -10.24 -15.01
C GLN A 125 -6.07 -9.82 -16.45
N LEU A 126 -6.98 -8.87 -16.67
CA LEU A 126 -7.36 -8.39 -18.00
C LEU A 126 -6.18 -7.92 -18.87
N ALA A 127 -5.05 -7.54 -18.27
CA ALA A 127 -3.86 -7.13 -19.02
C ALA A 127 -3.17 -8.29 -19.78
N CYS A 128 -3.53 -9.55 -19.51
CA CYS A 128 -3.01 -10.73 -20.19
C CYS A 128 -3.36 -10.76 -21.69
N ARG A 129 -4.41 -10.02 -22.10
CA ARG A 129 -4.79 -9.81 -23.51
C ARG A 129 -5.28 -8.38 -23.73
N ARG A 130 -4.66 -7.66 -24.66
CA ARG A 130 -4.98 -6.25 -24.91
C ARG A 130 -5.00 -5.94 -26.40
N SER A 131 -5.73 -4.88 -26.73
CA SER A 131 -5.54 -4.16 -27.99
C SER A 131 -4.62 -2.97 -27.84
N PHE A 132 -4.02 -2.51 -28.94
CA PHE A 132 -3.28 -1.26 -28.93
C PHE A 132 -4.19 -0.06 -28.59
N PRO A 133 -3.69 0.95 -27.84
CA PRO A 133 -4.46 2.11 -27.38
C PRO A 133 -4.75 3.13 -28.50
N GLY A 134 -5.45 2.72 -29.57
CA GLY A 134 -5.94 3.62 -30.61
C GLY A 134 -7.03 4.59 -30.09
N PRO A 135 -7.39 5.64 -30.85
CA PRO A 135 -8.28 6.71 -30.40
C PRO A 135 -9.59 6.24 -29.78
N TRP A 136 -10.31 5.37 -30.49
CA TRP A 136 -11.59 4.83 -30.02
C TRP A 136 -11.44 3.90 -28.82
N THR A 137 -10.42 3.04 -28.84
CA THR A 137 -10.10 2.11 -27.74
C THR A 137 -9.78 2.88 -26.46
N SER A 138 -8.97 3.92 -26.57
CA SER A 138 -8.59 4.81 -25.48
C SER A 138 -9.78 5.62 -24.96
N PHE A 139 -10.62 6.18 -25.86
CA PHE A 139 -11.85 6.88 -25.48
C PHE A 139 -12.80 5.98 -24.67
N CYS A 140 -13.08 4.77 -25.15
CA CYS A 140 -13.95 3.83 -24.45
C CYS A 140 -13.41 3.44 -23.06
N LYS A 141 -12.09 3.30 -22.94
CA LYS A 141 -11.43 2.98 -21.66
C LYS A 141 -11.49 4.15 -20.67
N VAL A 142 -11.27 5.38 -21.14
CA VAL A 142 -11.22 6.58 -20.31
C VAL A 142 -12.61 6.98 -19.80
N THR A 143 -13.63 6.91 -20.67
CA THR A 143 -15.03 7.22 -20.35
C THR A 143 -15.72 6.15 -19.51
N GLY A 144 -15.16 4.94 -19.46
CA GLY A 144 -15.77 3.81 -18.75
C GLY A 144 -16.78 3.02 -19.59
N LEU A 145 -16.97 3.35 -20.87
CA LEU A 145 -17.81 2.58 -21.80
C LEU A 145 -17.37 1.10 -21.89
N SER A 146 -16.06 0.83 -21.79
CA SER A 146 -15.56 -0.56 -21.73
C SER A 146 -16.08 -1.35 -20.52
N THR A 147 -16.34 -0.65 -19.41
CA THR A 147 -16.86 -1.25 -18.17
C THR A 147 -18.38 -1.40 -18.23
N LEU A 148 -19.08 -0.45 -18.86
CA LEU A 148 -20.53 -0.51 -19.04
C LEU A 148 -20.95 -1.58 -20.06
N PHE A 149 -20.13 -1.78 -21.11
CA PHE A 149 -20.43 -2.71 -22.20
C PHE A 149 -19.31 -3.74 -22.41
N PRO A 150 -19.01 -4.59 -21.41
CA PRO A 150 -17.82 -5.46 -21.44
C PRO A 150 -17.89 -6.57 -22.50
N LYS A 151 -19.08 -6.94 -22.97
CA LYS A 151 -19.27 -7.94 -24.03
C LYS A 151 -19.30 -7.34 -25.44
N SER A 152 -19.20 -6.02 -25.57
CA SER A 152 -19.24 -5.35 -26.87
C SER A 152 -17.87 -5.34 -27.54
N LYS A 153 -17.79 -5.88 -28.75
CA LYS A 153 -16.59 -5.76 -29.60
C LYS A 153 -16.25 -4.31 -29.95
N LEU A 154 -17.23 -3.40 -29.91
CA LEU A 154 -17.02 -1.99 -30.19
C LEU A 154 -16.43 -1.24 -28.98
N PHE A 155 -16.95 -1.48 -27.78
CA PHE A 155 -16.60 -0.69 -26.59
C PHE A 155 -15.51 -1.35 -25.72
N ALA A 156 -15.35 -2.66 -25.78
CA ALA A 156 -14.51 -3.43 -24.86
C ALA A 156 -13.18 -3.91 -25.49
N ARG A 157 -12.70 -3.20 -26.51
CA ARG A 157 -11.48 -3.56 -27.26
C ARG A 157 -10.21 -3.56 -26.42
N TYR A 158 -10.05 -2.59 -25.51
CA TYR A 158 -8.78 -2.39 -24.81
C TYR A 158 -8.27 -3.66 -24.10
N ASN A 159 -9.17 -4.39 -23.43
CA ASN A 159 -8.87 -5.63 -22.70
C ASN A 159 -9.51 -6.87 -23.37
N LEU A 160 -10.07 -6.71 -24.58
CA LEU A 160 -10.71 -7.78 -25.34
C LEU A 160 -11.70 -8.63 -24.51
N THR A 161 -12.51 -7.99 -23.66
CA THR A 161 -13.41 -8.70 -22.72
C THR A 161 -14.62 -9.35 -23.40
N TYR A 162 -14.83 -9.07 -24.69
CA TYR A 162 -15.80 -9.75 -25.52
C TYR A 162 -15.30 -11.11 -26.05
N LEU A 163 -14.00 -11.40 -25.90
CA LEU A 163 -13.42 -12.71 -26.25
C LEU A 163 -13.59 -13.68 -25.09
N ASP A 164 -13.88 -14.93 -25.43
CA ASP A 164 -13.85 -16.05 -24.49
C ASP A 164 -12.47 -16.19 -23.85
N GLU A 165 -12.43 -16.32 -22.52
CA GLU A 165 -11.18 -16.40 -21.78
C GLU A 165 -10.49 -17.75 -21.84
N ASP A 166 -11.21 -18.80 -22.22
CA ASP A 166 -10.68 -20.17 -22.28
C ASP A 166 -10.34 -20.61 -23.72
N SER A 167 -10.42 -19.67 -24.67
CA SER A 167 -10.07 -19.87 -26.08
C SER A 167 -8.76 -19.17 -26.46
N THR A 168 -7.96 -19.81 -27.32
CA THR A 168 -6.74 -19.21 -27.89
C THR A 168 -7.11 -18.08 -28.85
N HIS A 169 -6.47 -16.93 -28.72
CA HIS A 169 -6.71 -15.78 -29.60
C HIS A 169 -5.41 -15.15 -30.08
N GLU A 170 -5.41 -14.69 -31.33
CA GLU A 170 -4.47 -13.69 -31.80
C GLU A 170 -4.85 -12.33 -31.19
N VAL A 171 -3.90 -11.65 -30.57
CA VAL A 171 -4.14 -10.40 -29.82
C VAL A 171 -3.07 -9.37 -30.14
N ASP A 172 -3.35 -8.08 -29.94
CA ASP A 172 -2.35 -7.06 -30.26
C ASP A 172 -1.21 -7.05 -29.23
N ALA A 173 -1.51 -7.29 -27.96
CA ALA A 173 -0.51 -7.32 -26.91
C ALA A 173 -0.87 -8.25 -25.76
N ILE A 174 0.18 -8.77 -25.12
CA ILE A 174 0.14 -9.60 -23.90
C ILE A 174 0.84 -8.87 -22.75
N SER A 175 0.79 -9.43 -21.55
CA SER A 175 1.40 -8.84 -20.34
C SER A 175 2.88 -9.17 -20.24
N GLY A 176 3.72 -8.19 -19.91
CA GLY A 176 5.14 -8.38 -19.57
C GLY A 176 5.41 -9.35 -18.41
N SER A 177 4.40 -9.67 -17.60
CA SER A 177 4.51 -10.61 -16.49
C SER A 177 4.72 -12.07 -16.91
N PHE A 178 4.36 -12.42 -18.16
CA PHE A 178 4.70 -13.71 -18.78
C PHE A 178 4.67 -13.55 -20.30
N MET A 179 5.84 -13.58 -20.94
CA MET A 179 5.98 -13.54 -22.40
C MET A 179 7.04 -14.55 -22.83
N MET A 180 6.65 -15.52 -23.67
CA MET A 180 7.61 -16.42 -24.30
C MET A 180 7.75 -16.07 -25.78
N MET A 181 8.99 -15.94 -26.25
CA MET A 181 9.33 -15.70 -27.66
C MET A 181 10.39 -16.67 -28.16
N LYS A 182 10.45 -16.85 -29.49
CA LYS A 182 11.53 -17.58 -30.15
C LYS A 182 12.78 -16.70 -30.24
N ARG A 183 13.96 -17.32 -30.20
CA ARG A 183 15.26 -16.65 -30.39
C ARG A 183 15.31 -15.85 -31.69
N GLU A 184 14.83 -16.41 -32.79
CA GLU A 184 14.79 -15.75 -34.11
C GLU A 184 14.00 -14.42 -34.08
N VAL A 185 12.96 -14.34 -33.24
CA VAL A 185 12.14 -13.13 -33.10
C VAL A 185 12.93 -12.07 -32.37
N TYR A 186 13.60 -12.45 -31.27
CA TYR A 186 14.51 -11.56 -30.55
C TYR A 186 15.67 -11.07 -31.42
N GLU A 187 16.27 -11.93 -32.23
CA GLU A 187 17.34 -11.55 -33.16
C GLU A 187 16.86 -10.57 -34.24
N LYS A 188 15.61 -10.71 -34.68
CA LYS A 188 15.00 -9.83 -35.68
C LYS A 188 14.56 -8.47 -35.13
N VAL A 189 13.97 -8.45 -33.92
CA VAL A 189 13.31 -7.25 -33.38
C VAL A 189 14.06 -6.58 -32.23
N GLY A 190 15.03 -7.26 -31.63
CA GLY A 190 15.71 -6.84 -30.40
C GLY A 190 14.88 -7.07 -29.14
N GLY A 191 15.37 -6.54 -28.01
CA GLY A 191 14.71 -6.60 -26.71
C GLY A 191 13.67 -5.50 -26.52
N PHE A 192 13.46 -5.09 -25.27
CA PHE A 192 12.61 -3.95 -24.92
C PHE A 192 13.24 -2.62 -25.33
N ASP A 193 12.43 -1.61 -25.58
CA ASP A 193 12.92 -0.25 -25.75
C ASP A 193 13.26 0.37 -24.39
N GLU A 194 14.54 0.71 -24.21
CA GLU A 194 15.10 1.25 -22.97
C GLU A 194 14.63 2.67 -22.63
N GLN A 195 13.91 3.35 -23.53
CA GLN A 195 13.22 4.61 -23.23
C GLN A 195 12.04 4.39 -22.26
N PHE A 196 11.45 3.19 -22.22
CA PHE A 196 10.46 2.82 -21.23
C PHE A 196 11.16 2.40 -19.94
N PHE A 197 10.93 3.14 -18.84
CA PHE A 197 11.43 2.72 -17.53
C PHE A 197 10.66 1.50 -17.01
N MET A 198 9.33 1.57 -17.05
CA MET A 198 8.39 0.48 -16.76
C MET A 198 7.01 0.86 -17.31
N TYR A 199 6.18 -0.16 -17.53
CA TYR A 199 4.90 -0.09 -18.23
C TYR A 199 5.05 0.32 -19.71
N GLY A 200 4.25 -0.30 -20.58
CA GLY A 200 4.21 0.03 -22.01
C GLY A 200 5.36 -0.54 -22.85
N GLU A 201 6.45 -1.01 -22.24
CA GLU A 201 7.51 -1.74 -22.95
C GLU A 201 6.99 -3.04 -23.57
N ASP A 202 6.03 -3.69 -22.91
CA ASP A 202 5.35 -4.88 -23.40
C ASP A 202 4.49 -4.58 -24.64
N LEU A 203 3.76 -3.45 -24.65
CA LEU A 203 3.03 -2.96 -25.81
C LEU A 203 3.99 -2.64 -26.97
N ASP A 204 5.11 -1.96 -26.70
CA ASP A 204 6.11 -1.61 -27.72
C ASP A 204 6.74 -2.86 -28.36
N LEU A 205 7.13 -3.84 -27.54
CA LEU A 205 7.70 -5.09 -28.04
C LEU A 205 6.67 -5.86 -28.87
N CYS A 206 5.43 -6.00 -28.40
CA CYS A 206 4.37 -6.65 -29.16
C CYS A 206 4.10 -5.95 -30.50
N TYR A 207 4.12 -4.61 -30.51
CA TYR A 207 3.96 -3.83 -31.74
C TYR A 207 5.09 -4.10 -32.73
N ARG A 208 6.35 -4.03 -32.28
CA ARG A 208 7.53 -4.30 -33.15
C ARG A 208 7.56 -5.73 -33.68
N VAL A 209 7.16 -6.71 -32.87
CA VAL A 209 7.03 -8.11 -33.31
C VAL A 209 6.01 -8.24 -34.43
N GLN A 210 4.85 -7.60 -34.31
CA GLN A 210 3.86 -7.59 -35.40
C GLN A 210 4.34 -6.88 -36.66
N GLN A 211 5.03 -5.74 -36.52
CA GLN A 211 5.63 -5.03 -37.68
C GLN A 211 6.66 -5.89 -38.42
N SER A 212 7.28 -6.86 -37.74
CA SER A 212 8.23 -7.79 -38.35
C SER A 212 7.58 -9.00 -39.03
N GLY A 213 6.24 -9.06 -39.09
CA GLY A 213 5.47 -10.11 -39.77
C GLY A 213 5.07 -11.31 -38.89
N TYR A 214 5.40 -11.29 -37.60
CA TYR A 214 5.00 -12.33 -36.65
C TYR A 214 3.68 -11.97 -35.95
N LYS A 215 3.06 -12.97 -35.34
CA LYS A 215 1.82 -12.82 -34.56
C LYS A 215 2.07 -12.90 -33.07
N VAL A 216 1.17 -12.29 -32.31
CA VAL A 216 1.14 -12.34 -30.84
C VAL A 216 -0.09 -13.13 -30.40
N TYR A 217 0.11 -14.12 -29.53
CA TYR A 217 -0.95 -15.04 -29.11
C TYR A 217 -1.22 -14.97 -27.61
N TYR A 218 -2.50 -15.03 -27.26
CA TYR A 218 -2.99 -15.39 -25.93
C TYR A 218 -3.34 -16.88 -25.93
N TYR A 219 -2.63 -17.67 -25.12
CA TYR A 219 -2.83 -19.11 -25.01
C TYR A 219 -3.32 -19.52 -23.61
N PRO A 220 -4.63 -19.81 -23.42
CA PRO A 220 -5.17 -20.18 -22.11
C PRO A 220 -4.98 -21.66 -21.74
N GLY A 221 -4.35 -22.47 -22.61
CA GLY A 221 -4.06 -23.88 -22.29
C GLY A 221 -3.05 -24.06 -21.14
N ILE A 222 -2.46 -22.96 -20.68
CA ILE A 222 -1.72 -22.85 -19.43
C ILE A 222 -2.17 -21.60 -18.66
N GLN A 223 -1.98 -21.61 -17.34
CA GLN A 223 -2.29 -20.49 -16.49
C GLN A 223 -1.22 -20.26 -15.41
N ILE A 224 -1.07 -19.02 -14.98
CA ILE A 224 -0.18 -18.61 -13.89
C ILE A 224 -0.94 -17.73 -12.90
N ILE A 225 -0.44 -17.63 -11.67
CA ILE A 225 -0.84 -16.57 -10.72
C ILE A 225 0.21 -15.47 -10.79
N HIS A 226 -0.24 -14.22 -10.78
CA HIS A 226 0.61 -13.04 -10.68
C HIS A 226 0.08 -12.11 -9.60
N TYR A 227 0.89 -11.83 -8.57
CA TYR A 227 0.47 -11.05 -7.40
C TYR A 227 0.36 -9.54 -7.70
N LYS A 228 1.06 -9.07 -8.75
CA LYS A 228 0.96 -7.75 -9.37
C LYS A 228 1.29 -6.58 -8.45
N GLY A 229 2.39 -5.90 -8.78
CA GLY A 229 2.74 -4.59 -8.22
C GLY A 229 3.48 -4.69 -6.88
N GLU A 230 3.95 -5.87 -6.50
CA GLU A 230 4.63 -6.10 -5.22
C GLU A 230 5.94 -5.31 -5.12
N SER A 231 6.74 -5.26 -6.19
CA SER A 231 7.95 -4.41 -6.25
C SER A 231 7.60 -2.93 -6.17
N THR A 232 6.50 -2.50 -6.80
CA THR A 232 6.17 -1.07 -6.83
C THR A 232 5.67 -0.57 -5.48
N LYS A 233 4.88 -1.38 -4.77
CA LYS A 233 4.46 -1.11 -3.38
C LYS A 233 5.65 -0.82 -2.46
N ARG A 234 6.77 -1.54 -2.63
CA ARG A 234 8.00 -1.40 -1.83
C ARG A 234 8.93 -0.26 -2.27
N SER A 235 8.67 0.36 -3.42
CA SER A 235 9.57 1.35 -4.05
C SER A 235 9.19 2.82 -3.82
N GLY A 236 7.98 3.10 -3.30
CA GLY A 236 7.43 4.46 -3.21
C GLY A 236 7.19 5.16 -4.55
N LEU A 237 7.34 4.46 -5.68
CA LEU A 237 7.17 5.02 -7.02
C LEU A 237 5.69 5.32 -7.31
N ASP A 238 5.46 6.42 -8.03
CA ASP A 238 4.12 6.77 -8.51
C ASP A 238 3.77 5.93 -9.75
N GLU A 239 3.19 4.74 -9.53
CA GLU A 239 2.67 3.83 -10.57
C GLU A 239 1.86 4.56 -11.64
N THR A 240 0.99 5.49 -11.18
CA THR A 240 0.06 6.20 -12.05
C THR A 240 0.83 7.12 -12.98
N LYS A 241 1.84 7.83 -12.47
CA LYS A 241 2.72 8.68 -13.28
C LYS A 241 3.47 7.86 -14.32
N TYR A 242 4.19 6.81 -13.91
CA TYR A 242 4.98 5.99 -14.84
C TYR A 242 4.11 5.36 -15.94
N PHE A 243 2.93 4.85 -15.58
CA PHE A 243 1.99 4.29 -16.56
C PHE A 243 1.59 5.31 -17.63
N TYR A 244 1.18 6.52 -17.25
CA TYR A 244 0.76 7.53 -18.24
C TYR A 244 1.93 8.11 -19.03
N ASP A 245 3.11 8.26 -18.42
CA ASP A 245 4.31 8.71 -19.11
C ASP A 245 4.73 7.68 -20.19
N ALA A 246 4.62 6.39 -19.88
CA ALA A 246 4.79 5.30 -20.85
C ALA A 246 3.76 5.31 -21.98
N MET A 247 2.46 5.48 -21.67
CA MET A 247 1.44 5.56 -22.72
C MET A 247 1.66 6.75 -23.66
N ASN A 248 2.07 7.91 -23.12
CA ASN A 248 2.45 9.06 -23.95
C ASN A 248 3.64 8.76 -24.86
N LEU A 249 4.66 8.07 -24.35
CA LEU A 249 5.82 7.66 -25.13
C LEU A 249 5.42 6.68 -26.26
N PHE A 250 4.60 5.69 -25.94
CA PHE A 250 4.08 4.73 -26.92
C PHE A 250 3.30 5.41 -28.05
N VAL A 251 2.39 6.34 -27.70
CA VAL A 251 1.63 7.14 -28.69
C VAL A 251 2.57 7.98 -29.56
N LYS A 252 3.54 8.68 -28.95
CA LYS A 252 4.53 9.49 -29.67
C LYS A 252 5.33 8.65 -30.66
N LYS A 253 5.65 7.40 -30.32
CA LYS A 253 6.49 6.53 -31.16
C LYS A 253 5.72 5.90 -32.32
N HIS A 254 4.50 5.42 -32.07
CA HIS A 254 3.77 4.56 -33.01
C HIS A 254 2.56 5.20 -33.68
N PHE A 255 2.10 6.36 -33.20
CA PHE A 255 0.90 7.06 -33.70
C PHE A 255 1.14 8.53 -34.11
N SER A 256 2.40 8.98 -34.12
CA SER A 256 2.80 10.36 -34.46
C SER A 256 2.72 10.71 -35.94
N THR A 257 2.41 9.74 -36.82
CA THR A 257 2.14 10.00 -38.24
C THR A 257 0.93 10.89 -38.49
N PHE A 258 0.03 11.04 -37.49
CA PHE A 258 -1.10 11.97 -37.54
C PHE A 258 -1.15 12.85 -36.30
N TYR A 259 -0.65 14.09 -36.42
CA TYR A 259 -0.58 15.08 -35.32
C TYR A 259 -1.89 15.23 -34.52
N LEU A 260 -3.04 15.18 -35.21
CA LEU A 260 -4.35 15.27 -34.59
C LEU A 260 -4.66 14.05 -33.68
N VAL A 261 -4.29 12.84 -34.12
CA VAL A 261 -4.46 11.61 -33.35
C VAL A 261 -3.60 11.64 -32.09
N GLU A 262 -2.37 12.14 -32.21
CA GLU A 262 -1.47 12.33 -31.08
C GLU A 262 -2.05 13.31 -30.04
N ILE A 263 -2.55 14.48 -30.47
CA ILE A 263 -3.17 15.46 -29.57
C ILE A 263 -4.36 14.85 -28.83
N ILE A 264 -5.25 14.16 -29.55
CA ILE A 264 -6.46 13.55 -28.95
C ILE A 264 -6.07 12.52 -27.90
N LEU A 265 -5.14 11.62 -28.22
CA LEU A 265 -4.70 10.56 -27.32
C LEU A 265 -3.98 11.13 -26.09
N ARG A 266 -3.06 12.08 -26.27
CA ARG A 266 -2.36 12.73 -25.16
C ARG A 266 -3.30 13.53 -24.27
N SER A 267 -4.27 14.23 -24.86
CA SER A 267 -5.30 14.95 -24.09
C SER A 267 -6.15 13.97 -23.28
N ALA A 268 -6.58 12.84 -23.86
CA ALA A 268 -7.33 11.81 -23.16
C ALA A 268 -6.55 11.19 -22.00
N ILE A 269 -5.25 10.91 -22.20
CA ILE A 269 -4.32 10.46 -21.15
C ILE A 269 -4.22 11.53 -20.04
N GLY A 270 -4.06 12.80 -20.41
CA GLY A 270 -4.03 13.94 -19.47
C GLY A 270 -5.30 14.05 -18.62
N PHE A 271 -6.48 14.00 -19.26
CA PHE A 271 -7.77 13.98 -18.55
C PHE A 271 -7.88 12.78 -17.61
N ARG A 272 -7.48 11.58 -18.06
CA ARG A 272 -7.54 10.39 -17.21
C ARG A 272 -6.58 10.49 -16.03
N LYS A 273 -5.37 11.02 -16.21
CA LYS A 273 -4.42 11.30 -15.12
C LYS A 273 -5.02 12.27 -14.10
N PHE A 274 -5.70 13.32 -14.57
CA PHE A 274 -6.42 14.27 -13.72
C PHE A 274 -7.56 13.60 -12.93
N PHE A 275 -8.43 12.82 -13.58
CA PHE A 275 -9.51 12.11 -12.89
C PHE A 275 -9.00 11.00 -11.96
N ALA A 276 -7.89 10.33 -12.30
CA ALA A 276 -7.24 9.37 -11.41
C ALA A 276 -6.69 10.07 -10.16
N PHE A 277 -6.06 11.24 -10.32
CA PHE A 277 -5.61 12.08 -9.21
C PHE A 277 -6.78 12.53 -8.32
N LEU A 278 -7.88 13.00 -8.90
CA LEU A 278 -9.10 13.35 -8.17
C LEU A 278 -9.70 12.13 -7.46
N GLY A 279 -9.79 10.99 -8.14
CA GLY A 279 -10.32 9.75 -7.58
C GLY A 279 -9.52 9.24 -6.39
N GLN A 280 -8.18 9.36 -6.45
CA GLN A 280 -7.29 9.02 -5.34
C GLN A 280 -7.44 9.95 -4.13
N ARG A 281 -7.90 11.19 -4.32
CA ARG A 281 -8.12 12.17 -3.25
C ARG A 281 -9.60 12.48 -3.01
N LYS A 282 -10.51 11.68 -3.57
CA LYS A 282 -11.96 11.95 -3.56
C LYS A 282 -12.47 12.18 -2.14
N LEU A 283 -12.01 11.37 -1.18
CA LEU A 283 -12.44 11.46 0.22
C LEU A 283 -11.95 12.74 0.91
N ILE A 284 -10.79 13.26 0.51
CA ILE A 284 -10.26 14.54 1.01
C ILE A 284 -11.15 15.67 0.52
N PHE A 285 -11.42 15.72 -0.79
CA PHE A 285 -12.27 16.75 -1.38
C PHE A 285 -13.72 16.68 -0.88
N THR A 286 -14.31 15.49 -0.85
CA THR A 286 -15.63 15.27 -0.27
C THR A 286 -15.68 15.70 1.19
N GLY A 287 -14.65 15.39 1.98
CA GLY A 287 -14.60 15.81 3.38
C GLY A 287 -14.55 17.32 3.57
N ILE A 288 -13.73 18.03 2.78
CA ILE A 288 -13.64 19.50 2.83
C ILE A 288 -14.98 20.13 2.43
N ILE A 289 -15.58 19.67 1.33
CA ILE A 289 -16.86 20.21 0.85
C ILE A 289 -17.96 19.99 1.89
N LEU A 290 -18.08 18.77 2.43
CA LEU A 290 -19.09 18.46 3.44
C LEU A 290 -18.88 19.25 4.72
N ASP A 291 -17.64 19.42 5.20
CA ASP A 291 -17.38 20.25 6.38
C ASP A 291 -17.79 21.71 6.17
N ILE A 292 -17.51 22.31 5.02
CA ILE A 292 -17.96 23.67 4.69
C ILE A 292 -19.49 23.76 4.69
N VAL A 293 -20.16 22.80 4.05
CA VAL A 293 -21.63 22.75 3.97
C VAL A 293 -22.25 22.62 5.36
N PHE A 294 -21.80 21.66 6.15
CA PHE A 294 -22.33 21.42 7.50
C PHE A 294 -21.99 22.56 8.45
N PHE A 295 -20.82 23.19 8.33
CA PHE A 295 -20.47 24.36 9.13
C PHE A 295 -21.42 25.53 8.87
N ASN A 296 -21.64 25.87 7.60
CA ASN A 296 -22.54 26.94 7.23
C ASN A 296 -23.99 26.63 7.62
N ALA A 297 -24.44 25.38 7.45
CA ALA A 297 -25.76 24.95 7.90
C ALA A 297 -25.93 25.10 9.42
N SER A 298 -24.92 24.71 10.21
CA SER A 298 -24.92 24.86 11.67
C SER A 298 -24.94 26.33 12.10
N LEU A 299 -24.22 27.20 11.40
CA LEU A 299 -24.19 28.64 11.68
C LEU A 299 -25.54 29.32 11.38
N ILE A 300 -26.13 29.04 10.23
CA ILE A 300 -27.45 29.56 9.85
C ILE A 300 -28.54 29.05 10.80
N LEU A 301 -28.44 27.80 11.24
CA LEU A 301 -29.38 27.24 12.21
C LEU A 301 -29.23 27.92 13.58
N ALA A 302 -28.00 28.13 14.05
CA ALA A 302 -27.70 28.82 15.29
C ALA A 302 -28.23 30.26 15.29
N GLU A 303 -28.06 30.97 14.18
CA GLU A 303 -28.63 32.30 13.95
C GLU A 303 -30.15 32.28 14.11
N LYS A 304 -30.85 31.42 13.36
CA LYS A 304 -32.33 31.33 13.37
C LYS A 304 -32.88 30.96 14.75
N LEU A 305 -32.20 30.08 15.48
CA LEU A 305 -32.61 29.70 16.83
C LEU A 305 -32.42 30.85 17.81
N TYR A 306 -31.27 31.53 17.77
CA TYR A 306 -30.98 32.62 18.67
C TYR A 306 -31.86 33.86 18.40
N LEU A 307 -32.16 34.14 17.13
CA LEU A 307 -33.14 35.14 16.68
C LEU A 307 -34.52 34.91 17.30
N ARG A 308 -34.98 33.65 17.38
CA ARG A 308 -36.30 33.31 17.95
C ARG A 308 -36.37 33.44 19.47
N SER A 309 -35.24 33.28 20.15
CA SER A 309 -35.18 33.23 21.61
C SER A 309 -34.75 34.55 22.27
N THR A 310 -34.36 35.56 21.50
CA THR A 310 -33.82 36.82 22.02
C THR A 310 -34.20 38.03 21.17
N SER A 311 -33.97 39.25 21.67
CA SER A 311 -34.12 40.50 20.91
C SER A 311 -32.94 40.80 19.98
N TRP A 312 -32.05 39.83 19.75
CA TRP A 312 -30.91 40.00 18.85
C TRP A 312 -31.40 40.12 17.40
N GLY A 313 -30.90 41.10 16.65
CA GLY A 313 -31.38 41.45 15.30
C GLY A 313 -30.78 40.66 14.13
N GLY A 314 -30.02 39.59 14.41
CA GLY A 314 -29.38 38.78 13.36
C GLY A 314 -28.01 39.30 12.95
N PHE A 315 -27.37 38.61 11.99
CA PHE A 315 -26.16 39.13 11.38
C PHE A 315 -26.51 40.28 10.40
N PRO A 316 -25.76 41.39 10.40
CA PRO A 316 -25.99 42.46 9.43
C PRO A 316 -25.79 41.98 7.99
N GLU A 317 -26.60 42.46 7.04
CA GLU A 317 -26.53 42.05 5.64
C GLU A 317 -25.13 42.23 5.03
N PHE A 318 -24.43 43.33 5.37
CA PHE A 318 -23.08 43.61 4.86
C PHE A 318 -22.02 42.59 5.31
N SER A 319 -22.31 41.79 6.35
CA SER A 319 -21.38 40.76 6.85
C SER A 319 -21.43 39.48 6.00
N TYR A 320 -22.46 39.31 5.18
CA TYR A 320 -22.51 38.25 4.17
C TYR A 320 -21.74 38.67 2.92
N PRO A 321 -21.01 37.74 2.26
CA PRO A 321 -20.88 36.32 2.58
C PRO A 321 -19.72 35.98 3.54
N LEU A 322 -18.96 36.98 4.00
CA LEU A 322 -17.73 36.79 4.79
C LEU A 322 -17.96 35.99 6.08
N ILE A 323 -19.11 36.19 6.72
CA ILE A 323 -19.51 35.46 7.94
C ILE A 323 -19.67 33.94 7.73
N LEU A 324 -19.96 33.51 6.50
CA LEU A 324 -20.02 32.08 6.15
C LEU A 324 -18.65 31.55 5.71
N ILE A 325 -17.90 32.36 4.95
CA ILE A 325 -16.64 31.91 4.33
C ILE A 325 -15.51 31.83 5.36
N ILE A 326 -15.28 32.89 6.13
CA ILE A 326 -14.09 32.99 7.00
C ILE A 326 -14.12 31.93 8.11
N PRO A 327 -15.20 31.78 8.90
CA PRO A 327 -15.25 30.78 9.97
C PRO A 327 -15.09 29.34 9.46
N ALA A 328 -15.78 29.00 8.36
CA ALA A 328 -15.67 27.68 7.74
C ALA A 328 -14.26 27.42 7.19
N ALA A 329 -13.62 28.42 6.56
CA ALA A 329 -12.25 28.30 6.07
C ALA A 329 -11.24 28.10 7.22
N ILE A 330 -11.38 28.83 8.32
CA ILE A 330 -10.55 28.64 9.53
C ILE A 330 -10.71 27.22 10.06
N HIS A 331 -11.94 26.72 10.17
CA HIS A 331 -12.20 25.36 10.60
C HIS A 331 -11.52 24.32 9.69
N VAL A 332 -11.66 24.47 8.37
CA VAL A 332 -11.02 23.58 7.38
C VAL A 332 -9.50 23.62 7.50
N VAL A 333 -8.89 24.81 7.66
CA VAL A 333 -7.44 24.94 7.84
C VAL A 333 -6.98 24.23 9.11
N VAL A 334 -7.67 24.45 10.23
CA VAL A 334 -7.37 23.77 11.50
C VAL A 334 -7.53 22.25 11.36
N ALA A 335 -8.61 21.80 10.74
CA ALA A 335 -8.87 20.38 10.49
C ALA A 335 -7.79 19.75 9.58
N ALA A 336 -7.33 20.47 8.56
CA ALA A 336 -6.23 20.05 7.71
C ALA A 336 -4.91 19.94 8.49
N LEU A 337 -4.59 20.94 9.32
CA LEU A 337 -3.40 20.95 10.17
C LEU A 337 -3.40 19.81 11.19
N ILE A 338 -4.55 19.43 11.75
CA ILE A 338 -4.67 18.30 12.68
C ILE A 338 -4.66 16.95 11.93
N GLY A 339 -4.76 16.97 10.60
CA GLY A 339 -4.77 15.77 9.76
C GLY A 339 -6.10 15.03 9.80
N VAL A 340 -7.21 15.76 9.82
CA VAL A 340 -8.58 15.24 9.66
C VAL A 340 -8.80 14.72 8.24
N TYR A 341 -8.27 15.41 7.23
CA TYR A 341 -8.40 15.01 5.82
C TYR A 341 -7.24 14.10 5.40
N ARG A 342 -7.48 12.78 5.37
CA ARG A 342 -6.52 11.78 4.90
C ARG A 342 -7.09 10.97 3.74
N LYS A 343 -6.20 10.37 2.94
CA LYS A 343 -6.55 9.63 1.71
C LYS A 343 -7.61 8.54 1.94
N ASN A 344 -7.56 7.84 3.10
CA ASN A 344 -8.35 6.64 3.37
C ASN A 344 -9.09 6.65 4.72
N SER A 345 -9.23 7.79 5.39
CA SER A 345 -9.91 7.80 6.69
C SER A 345 -10.62 9.11 7.02
N PHE A 346 -11.81 8.96 7.61
CA PHE A 346 -12.52 10.05 8.27
C PHE A 346 -12.35 9.88 9.78
N SER A 347 -11.49 10.67 10.41
CA SER A 347 -11.32 10.61 11.86
C SER A 347 -12.37 11.46 12.57
N VAL A 348 -13.18 10.85 13.43
CA VAL A 348 -14.12 11.57 14.30
C VAL A 348 -13.36 12.27 15.43
N LEU A 349 -12.47 11.55 16.10
CA LEU A 349 -11.71 12.08 17.23
C LEU A 349 -10.84 13.30 16.87
N ARG A 350 -10.12 13.24 15.74
CA ARG A 350 -9.33 14.40 15.28
C ARG A 350 -10.20 15.58 14.88
N ASN A 351 -11.39 15.31 14.35
CA ASN A 351 -12.35 16.35 14.03
C ASN A 351 -12.86 17.05 15.30
N THR A 352 -13.14 16.31 16.37
CA THR A 352 -13.47 16.89 17.67
C THR A 352 -12.37 17.84 18.16
N GLY A 353 -11.09 17.46 18.02
CA GLY A 353 -9.96 18.34 18.29
C GLY A 353 -9.95 19.61 17.43
N ALA A 354 -10.25 19.49 16.14
CA ALA A 354 -10.34 20.63 15.23
C ALA A 354 -11.49 21.59 15.57
N ILE A 355 -12.64 21.06 16.00
CA ILE A 355 -13.77 21.86 16.48
C ILE A 355 -13.33 22.67 17.70
N VAL A 356 -12.72 22.05 18.71
CA VAL A 356 -12.27 22.75 19.92
C VAL A 356 -11.27 23.86 19.61
N ILE A 357 -10.25 23.60 18.78
CA ILE A 357 -9.24 24.61 18.42
C ILE A 357 -9.85 25.74 17.61
N SER A 358 -10.67 25.42 16.60
CA SER A 358 -11.32 26.45 15.78
C SER A 358 -12.29 27.31 16.59
N PHE A 359 -12.98 26.75 17.60
CA PHE A 359 -13.83 27.50 18.52
C PHE A 359 -13.06 28.62 19.21
N PHE A 360 -11.90 28.32 19.80
CA PHE A 360 -11.09 29.32 20.50
C PHE A 360 -10.55 30.39 19.54
N ILE A 361 -10.13 30.00 18.34
CA ILE A 361 -9.64 30.96 17.33
C ILE A 361 -10.77 31.91 16.92
N ILE A 362 -11.94 31.38 16.55
CA ILE A 362 -13.07 32.19 16.08
C ILE A 362 -13.63 33.06 17.21
N SER A 363 -13.77 32.50 18.41
CA SER A 363 -14.17 33.26 19.60
C SER A 363 -13.21 34.42 19.88
N SER A 364 -11.90 34.21 19.72
CA SER A 364 -10.89 35.27 19.90
C SER A 364 -10.93 36.32 18.79
N LEU A 365 -11.16 35.94 17.53
CA LEU A 365 -11.24 36.88 16.42
C LEU A 365 -12.37 37.90 16.58
N THR A 366 -13.50 37.50 17.18
CA THR A 366 -14.61 38.42 17.46
C THR A 366 -14.23 39.55 18.43
N PHE A 367 -13.17 39.38 19.23
CA PHE A 367 -12.66 40.43 20.11
C PHE A 367 -11.91 41.53 19.36
N PHE A 368 -11.12 41.15 18.33
CA PHE A 368 -10.30 42.07 17.56
C PHE A 368 -11.06 42.77 16.43
N PHE A 369 -12.06 42.10 15.86
CA PHE A 369 -12.83 42.60 14.71
C PHE A 369 -14.27 42.95 15.11
N LYS A 370 -14.44 44.07 15.82
CA LYS A 370 -15.75 44.50 16.35
C LYS A 370 -16.82 44.71 15.28
N GLN A 371 -16.46 45.11 14.06
CA GLN A 371 -17.41 45.20 12.93
C GLN A 371 -18.03 43.85 12.52
N PHE A 372 -17.39 42.75 12.92
CA PHE A 372 -17.85 41.38 12.76
C PHE A 372 -18.06 40.72 14.12
N ALA A 373 -18.19 41.48 15.22
CA ALA A 373 -18.47 40.89 16.52
C ALA A 373 -19.93 40.42 16.56
N TYR A 374 -20.11 39.10 16.57
CA TYR A 374 -21.41 38.46 16.73
C TYR A 374 -21.66 38.07 18.17
N SER A 375 -22.93 37.76 18.49
CA SER A 375 -23.27 37.24 19.81
C SER A 375 -22.47 35.96 20.08
N ARG A 376 -21.73 35.95 21.20
CA ARG A 376 -20.96 34.78 21.65
C ARG A 376 -21.87 33.55 21.82
N ALA A 377 -23.15 33.77 22.11
CA ALA A 377 -24.14 32.71 22.17
C ALA A 377 -24.33 32.01 20.82
N VAL A 378 -24.35 32.75 19.70
CA VAL A 378 -24.47 32.16 18.35
C VAL A 378 -23.26 31.29 18.02
N VAL A 379 -22.05 31.72 18.40
CA VAL A 379 -20.83 30.91 18.23
C VAL A 379 -20.93 29.63 19.04
N ILE A 380 -21.29 29.71 20.32
CA ILE A 380 -21.44 28.54 21.20
C ILE A 380 -22.47 27.56 20.62
N ILE A 381 -23.65 28.05 20.24
CA ILE A 381 -24.72 27.23 19.65
C ILE A 381 -24.23 26.57 18.34
N THR A 382 -23.57 27.32 17.46
CA THR A 382 -22.97 26.80 16.22
C THR A 382 -22.04 25.64 16.51
N TYR A 383 -21.16 25.78 17.50
CA TYR A 383 -20.17 24.79 17.85
C TYR A 383 -20.75 23.54 18.53
N ILE A 384 -21.84 23.67 19.28
CA ILE A 384 -22.63 22.54 19.77
C ILE A 384 -23.20 21.74 18.58
N PHE A 385 -23.78 22.42 17.60
CA PHE A 385 -24.28 21.75 16.39
C PHE A 385 -23.17 21.10 15.57
N LEU A 386 -22.01 21.74 15.45
CA LEU A 386 -20.85 21.20 14.74
C LEU A 386 -20.33 19.90 15.35
N LEU A 387 -20.30 19.79 16.68
CA LEU A 387 -19.91 18.54 17.36
C LEU A 387 -20.78 17.37 16.92
N VAL A 388 -22.08 17.61 16.73
CA VAL A 388 -23.04 16.59 16.30
C VAL A 388 -22.97 16.38 14.78
N SER A 389 -23.12 17.43 13.98
CA SER A 389 -23.26 17.35 12.53
C SER A 389 -22.01 16.79 11.85
N LEU A 390 -20.83 17.26 12.24
CA LEU A 390 -19.57 16.82 11.66
C LEU A 390 -19.17 15.41 12.07
N ALA A 391 -19.58 14.96 13.27
CA ALA A 391 -19.43 13.57 13.69
C ALA A 391 -20.42 12.67 12.95
N ALA A 392 -21.69 13.07 12.86
CA ALA A 392 -22.76 12.28 12.25
C ALA A 392 -22.49 11.95 10.79
N TRP A 393 -22.16 12.93 9.94
CA TRP A 393 -21.93 12.64 8.51
C TRP A 393 -20.75 11.71 8.29
N ARG A 394 -19.68 11.82 9.11
CA ARG A 394 -18.52 10.92 9.07
C ARG A 394 -18.90 9.50 9.48
N ILE A 395 -19.69 9.35 10.54
CA ILE A 395 -20.19 8.04 10.99
C ILE A 395 -21.09 7.42 9.92
N ILE A 396 -22.00 8.18 9.32
CA ILE A 396 -22.86 7.73 8.23
C ILE A 396 -22.01 7.25 7.05
N LEU A 397 -21.04 8.03 6.57
CA LEU A 397 -20.18 7.58 5.47
C LEU A 397 -19.37 6.33 5.82
N LYS A 398 -18.93 6.18 7.07
CA LYS A 398 -18.27 4.95 7.52
C LYS A 398 -19.19 3.74 7.44
N LEU A 399 -20.44 3.88 7.89
CA LEU A 399 -21.43 2.80 7.88
C LEU A 399 -21.83 2.41 6.46
N PHE A 400 -22.07 3.40 5.59
CA PHE A 400 -22.55 3.14 4.22
C PHE A 400 -21.44 2.74 3.23
N PHE A 401 -20.26 3.35 3.33
CA PHE A 401 -19.17 3.14 2.36
C PHE A 401 -18.02 2.29 2.89
N LYS A 402 -18.08 1.81 4.14
CA LYS A 402 -17.02 1.02 4.80
C LYS A 402 -15.63 1.70 4.75
N VAL A 403 -15.58 3.03 4.64
CA VAL A 403 -14.34 3.80 4.49
C VAL A 403 -13.68 4.03 5.85
N GLY A 404 -12.47 3.54 6.07
CA GLY A 404 -11.71 3.79 7.30
C GLY A 404 -12.31 3.14 8.56
N LEU A 405 -13.24 2.20 8.38
CA LEU A 405 -13.39 1.09 9.31
C LEU A 405 -12.22 0.15 8.99
N GLU A 406 -11.17 0.17 9.80
CA GLU A 406 -10.51 -1.10 10.09
C GLU A 406 -11.60 -1.92 10.76
N ILE A 407 -12.35 -2.64 9.94
CA ILE A 407 -13.20 -3.72 10.42
C ILE A 407 -12.20 -4.57 11.19
N ALA A 408 -12.30 -4.60 12.53
CA ALA A 408 -11.69 -5.64 13.34
C ALA A 408 -11.96 -6.93 12.56
N SER A 409 -10.91 -7.52 11.98
CA SER A 409 -11.07 -8.41 10.85
C SER A 409 -12.06 -9.48 11.26
N SER A 410 -13.24 -9.53 10.62
CA SER A 410 -14.19 -10.59 10.95
C SER A 410 -13.43 -11.90 10.84
N SER A 411 -13.45 -12.71 11.89
CA SER A 411 -12.54 -13.84 12.00
C SER A 411 -12.60 -14.69 10.73
N LYS A 412 -11.46 -14.84 10.06
CA LYS A 412 -11.39 -15.46 8.75
C LYS A 412 -11.64 -16.95 8.88
N ARG A 413 -12.73 -17.44 8.30
CA ARG A 413 -12.99 -18.88 8.18
C ARG A 413 -11.97 -19.46 7.22
N THR A 414 -11.04 -20.24 7.75
CA THR A 414 -9.82 -20.67 7.06
C THR A 414 -9.82 -22.18 6.86
N LEU A 415 -9.52 -22.63 5.65
CA LEU A 415 -9.17 -24.02 5.35
C LEU A 415 -7.68 -24.13 5.07
N ILE A 416 -7.07 -25.20 5.56
CA ILE A 416 -5.67 -25.53 5.27
C ILE A 416 -5.67 -26.80 4.42
N VAL A 417 -5.01 -26.73 3.26
CA VAL A 417 -4.93 -27.85 2.33
C VAL A 417 -3.67 -28.66 2.61
N GLY A 418 -3.86 -29.92 2.99
CA GLY A 418 -2.81 -30.85 3.39
C GLY A 418 -3.01 -31.40 4.81
N THR A 419 -2.44 -32.57 5.06
CA THR A 419 -2.55 -33.31 6.34
C THR A 419 -1.19 -33.59 6.99
N ASN A 420 -0.12 -33.03 6.45
CA ASN A 420 1.25 -33.26 6.93
C ASN A 420 1.65 -32.39 8.11
N LYS A 421 2.83 -32.70 8.67
CA LYS A 421 3.43 -31.92 9.78
C LYS A 421 3.54 -30.44 9.45
N THR A 422 3.86 -30.09 8.20
CA THR A 422 3.89 -28.71 7.71
C THR A 422 2.53 -28.04 7.94
N ALA A 423 1.45 -28.58 7.36
CA ALA A 423 0.07 -28.09 7.47
C ALA A 423 -0.40 -27.96 8.93
N ILE A 424 -0.07 -28.94 9.76
CA ILE A 424 -0.39 -28.93 11.20
C ILE A 424 0.36 -27.80 11.92
N ASN A 425 1.66 -27.64 11.68
CA ASN A 425 2.46 -26.56 12.29
C ASN A 425 1.90 -25.19 11.92
N ILE A 426 1.38 -25.03 10.71
CA ILE A 426 0.75 -23.78 10.26
C ILE A 426 -0.56 -23.55 11.00
N ALA A 427 -1.39 -24.58 11.10
CA ALA A 427 -2.62 -24.51 11.86
C ALA A 427 -2.34 -24.07 13.31
N ASP A 428 -1.33 -24.65 13.94
CA ASP A 428 -0.89 -24.30 15.29
C ASP A 428 -0.34 -22.87 15.39
N LYS A 429 0.49 -22.43 14.44
CA LYS A 429 1.03 -21.06 14.41
C LYS A 429 -0.09 -20.03 14.23
N LEU A 430 -1.05 -20.28 13.34
CA LEU A 430 -2.19 -19.41 13.10
C LEU A 430 -3.13 -19.35 14.30
N GLN A 431 -3.37 -20.49 14.96
CA GLN A 431 -4.20 -20.54 16.16
C GLN A 431 -3.55 -19.84 17.37
N LYS A 432 -2.21 -19.90 17.48
CA LYS A 432 -1.44 -19.21 18.55
C LYS A 432 -1.32 -17.70 18.34
N LYS A 433 -1.48 -17.21 17.10
CA LYS A 433 -1.35 -15.79 16.77
C LYS A 433 -2.57 -15.01 17.27
N PHE A 434 -2.49 -14.48 18.49
CA PHE A 434 -3.52 -13.67 19.16
C PHE A 434 -4.01 -12.42 18.40
N ILE A 435 -3.36 -12.05 17.28
CA ILE A 435 -3.56 -10.76 16.59
C ILE A 435 -4.33 -10.91 15.27
N ASP A 436 -4.29 -12.08 14.62
CA ASP A 436 -5.07 -12.32 13.41
C ASP A 436 -6.16 -13.35 13.71
N ASP A 437 -7.41 -12.91 13.81
CA ASP A 437 -8.56 -13.78 14.09
C ASP A 437 -8.77 -14.80 12.95
N HIS A 438 -8.11 -15.96 12.98
CA HIS A 438 -8.35 -17.08 12.06
C HIS A 438 -9.22 -18.13 12.77
N ILE A 439 -10.37 -18.49 12.18
CA ILE A 439 -11.16 -19.64 12.61
C ILE A 439 -10.84 -20.78 11.65
N ILE A 440 -9.97 -21.69 12.08
CA ILE A 440 -9.61 -22.88 11.31
C ILE A 440 -10.84 -23.81 11.28
N GLN A 441 -11.42 -23.99 10.09
CA GLN A 441 -12.62 -24.82 9.89
C GLN A 441 -12.29 -26.30 9.73
N GLY A 442 -11.01 -26.63 9.53
CA GLY A 442 -10.50 -27.99 9.37
C GLY A 442 -9.47 -28.09 8.25
N LEU A 443 -8.92 -29.30 8.10
CA LEU A 443 -7.96 -29.66 7.06
C LEU A 443 -8.67 -30.23 5.83
N ILE A 444 -8.03 -30.09 4.67
CA ILE A 444 -8.46 -30.74 3.42
C ILE A 444 -7.49 -31.87 3.10
N GLY A 445 -8.01 -33.09 3.08
CA GLY A 445 -7.30 -34.30 2.68
C GLY A 445 -7.24 -34.47 1.16
N TYR A 446 -6.58 -35.54 0.72
CA TYR A 446 -6.42 -35.83 -0.71
C TYR A 446 -7.50 -36.76 -1.23
N SER A 447 -8.11 -37.55 -0.34
CA SER A 447 -9.13 -38.53 -0.67
C SER A 447 -10.37 -38.34 0.19
N HIS A 448 -11.52 -38.76 -0.34
CA HIS A 448 -12.76 -38.86 0.43
C HIS A 448 -12.65 -39.79 1.65
N LYS A 449 -11.69 -40.74 1.62
CA LYS A 449 -11.43 -41.65 2.75
C LYS A 449 -10.84 -40.96 3.97
N ASP A 450 -10.26 -39.77 3.77
CA ASP A 450 -9.60 -39.03 4.85
C ASP A 450 -10.63 -38.24 5.69
N ILE A 451 -11.84 -38.03 5.15
CA ILE A 451 -12.87 -37.18 5.75
C ILE A 451 -13.38 -37.79 7.06
N GLY A 452 -13.45 -36.96 8.10
CA GLY A 452 -13.89 -37.35 9.44
C GLY A 452 -12.76 -37.84 10.35
N ASN A 453 -11.56 -38.07 9.82
CA ASN A 453 -10.38 -38.36 10.63
C ASN A 453 -9.86 -37.06 11.28
N ALA A 454 -9.31 -37.16 12.49
CA ALA A 454 -8.63 -36.06 13.16
C ALA A 454 -7.11 -36.24 13.12
N VAL A 455 -6.39 -35.20 12.73
CA VAL A 455 -4.92 -35.18 12.72
C VAL A 455 -4.45 -34.04 13.60
N ALA A 456 -3.69 -34.37 14.67
CA ALA A 456 -3.15 -33.40 15.63
C ALA A 456 -4.20 -32.41 16.19
N GLY A 457 -5.43 -32.87 16.41
CA GLY A 457 -6.52 -32.05 16.96
C GLY A 457 -7.36 -31.29 15.92
N TYR A 458 -7.01 -31.35 14.62
CA TYR A 458 -7.79 -30.76 13.54
C TYR A 458 -8.54 -31.83 12.74
N GLU A 459 -9.83 -31.62 12.51
CA GLU A 459 -10.67 -32.51 11.70
C GLU A 459 -10.41 -32.32 10.20
N ILE A 460 -10.34 -33.42 9.45
CA ILE A 460 -10.34 -33.41 7.99
C ILE A 460 -11.80 -33.29 7.53
N VAL A 461 -12.16 -32.09 7.10
CA VAL A 461 -13.56 -31.73 6.78
C VAL A 461 -13.92 -31.93 5.31
N GLY A 462 -12.94 -32.23 4.47
CA GLY A 462 -13.14 -32.40 3.03
C GLY A 462 -11.91 -32.96 2.32
N SER A 463 -12.05 -33.11 1.01
CA SER A 463 -11.01 -33.54 0.06
C SER A 463 -10.82 -32.49 -1.03
N LEU A 464 -9.75 -32.62 -1.84
CA LEU A 464 -9.52 -31.76 -3.00
C LEU A 464 -10.70 -31.75 -4.00
N ASP A 465 -11.46 -32.84 -4.09
CA ASP A 465 -12.58 -32.96 -5.03
C ASP A 465 -13.81 -32.17 -4.59
N ASN A 466 -14.07 -32.09 -3.27
CA ASN A 466 -15.25 -31.40 -2.72
C ASN A 466 -14.95 -30.02 -2.13
N ILE A 467 -13.70 -29.55 -2.18
CA ILE A 467 -13.28 -28.26 -1.61
C ILE A 467 -14.12 -27.10 -2.12
N ASN A 468 -14.52 -27.10 -3.38
CA ASN A 468 -15.35 -26.04 -3.98
C ASN A 468 -16.74 -25.97 -3.31
N LYS A 469 -17.35 -27.13 -3.07
CA LYS A 469 -18.64 -27.22 -2.37
C LYS A 469 -18.49 -26.76 -0.92
N LEU A 470 -17.42 -27.19 -0.26
CA LEU A 470 -17.13 -26.81 1.12
C LEU A 470 -16.91 -25.30 1.29
N ILE A 471 -16.20 -24.67 0.36
CA ILE A 471 -16.00 -23.21 0.32
C ILE A 471 -17.34 -22.48 0.36
N MET A 472 -18.30 -22.92 -0.46
CA MET A 472 -19.64 -22.33 -0.52
C MET A 472 -20.46 -22.63 0.74
N ASP A 473 -20.55 -23.90 1.12
CA ASP A 473 -21.41 -24.36 2.21
C ASP A 473 -20.98 -23.79 3.58
N LYS A 474 -19.67 -23.80 3.85
CA LYS A 474 -19.11 -23.29 5.12
C LYS A 474 -18.78 -21.79 5.10
N LYS A 475 -19.04 -21.10 3.98
CA LYS A 475 -18.72 -19.68 3.75
C LYS A 475 -17.27 -19.36 4.07
N ILE A 476 -16.35 -20.13 3.49
CA ILE A 476 -14.90 -19.98 3.70
C ILE A 476 -14.43 -18.66 3.10
N ASN A 477 -13.54 -17.97 3.81
CA ASN A 477 -12.98 -16.69 3.38
C ASN A 477 -11.51 -16.80 2.98
N GLU A 478 -10.81 -17.82 3.47
CA GLU A 478 -9.39 -18.01 3.24
C GLU A 478 -9.05 -19.49 3.04
N VAL A 479 -8.22 -19.78 2.05
CA VAL A 479 -7.69 -21.12 1.78
C VAL A 479 -6.17 -21.03 1.69
N ILE A 480 -5.48 -21.83 2.50
CA ILE A 480 -4.03 -21.82 2.58
C ILE A 480 -3.48 -23.12 2.01
N PHE A 481 -2.58 -23.00 1.03
CA PHE A 481 -1.93 -24.12 0.37
C PHE A 481 -0.54 -24.40 0.94
N SER A 482 -0.27 -25.67 1.21
CA SER A 482 1.07 -26.19 1.51
C SER A 482 1.71 -26.78 0.22
N PRO A 483 2.87 -26.28 -0.24
CA PRO A 483 3.48 -26.70 -1.51
C PRO A 483 4.20 -28.06 -1.48
N ASP A 484 4.37 -28.67 -0.31
CA ASP A 484 5.14 -29.91 -0.14
C ASP A 484 4.41 -31.15 -0.70
N GLU A 485 3.09 -31.12 -0.79
CA GLU A 485 2.27 -32.28 -1.19
C GLU A 485 1.27 -32.00 -2.31
N LEU A 486 0.98 -30.73 -2.59
CA LEU A 486 0.04 -30.33 -3.63
C LEU A 486 0.79 -29.85 -4.87
N SER A 487 0.45 -30.37 -6.05
CA SER A 487 1.00 -29.84 -7.30
C SER A 487 0.47 -28.43 -7.55
N TYR A 488 1.30 -27.57 -8.14
CA TYR A 488 0.89 -26.23 -8.55
C TYR A 488 -0.26 -26.29 -9.56
N ASN A 489 -0.33 -27.31 -10.41
CA ASN A 489 -1.50 -27.57 -11.28
C ASN A 489 -2.81 -27.72 -10.48
N GLN A 490 -2.80 -28.53 -9.40
CA GLN A 490 -3.99 -28.73 -8.56
C GLN A 490 -4.39 -27.44 -7.85
N MET A 491 -3.44 -26.69 -7.29
CA MET A 491 -3.69 -25.37 -6.69
C MET A 491 -4.37 -24.44 -7.68
N MET A 492 -3.79 -24.29 -8.86
CA MET A 492 -4.28 -23.41 -9.91
C MET A 492 -5.69 -23.78 -10.38
N SER A 493 -6.00 -25.08 -10.47
CA SER A 493 -7.34 -25.58 -10.77
C SER A 493 -8.36 -25.17 -9.71
N ILE A 494 -8.01 -25.27 -8.42
CA ILE A 494 -8.87 -24.86 -7.30
C ILE A 494 -9.10 -23.35 -7.34
N VAL A 495 -8.04 -22.56 -7.48
CA VAL A 495 -8.12 -21.08 -7.56
C VAL A 495 -9.03 -20.67 -8.72
N SER A 496 -8.81 -21.23 -9.92
CA SER A 496 -9.59 -20.89 -11.11
C SER A 496 -11.08 -21.25 -10.99
N LYS A 497 -11.42 -22.38 -10.37
CA LYS A 497 -12.82 -22.82 -10.17
C LYS A 497 -13.59 -21.95 -9.18
N ASN A 498 -12.90 -21.25 -8.28
CA ASN A 498 -13.50 -20.46 -7.20
C ASN A 498 -13.39 -18.94 -7.40
N LYS A 499 -13.17 -18.47 -8.63
CA LYS A 499 -12.98 -17.04 -8.98
C LYS A 499 -14.07 -16.08 -8.49
N SER A 500 -15.29 -16.58 -8.26
CA SER A 500 -16.45 -15.79 -7.83
C SER A 500 -16.82 -15.98 -6.36
N ALA A 501 -16.12 -16.83 -5.61
CA ALA A 501 -16.46 -17.17 -4.24
C ALA A 501 -16.00 -16.11 -3.21
N GLY A 502 -15.17 -15.16 -3.64
CA GLY A 502 -14.64 -14.11 -2.75
C GLY A 502 -13.64 -14.64 -1.71
N VAL A 503 -12.94 -15.72 -2.03
CA VAL A 503 -11.95 -16.39 -1.19
C VAL A 503 -10.55 -15.82 -1.44
N ASP A 504 -9.79 -15.58 -0.37
CA ASP A 504 -8.37 -15.26 -0.45
C ASP A 504 -7.55 -16.55 -0.43
N PHE A 505 -6.82 -16.81 -1.51
CA PHE A 505 -5.92 -17.97 -1.59
C PHE A 505 -4.51 -17.54 -1.24
N LYS A 506 -3.89 -18.26 -0.30
CA LYS A 506 -2.52 -18.01 0.15
C LYS A 506 -1.63 -19.21 -0.09
N LEU A 507 -0.38 -18.95 -0.46
CA LEU A 507 0.67 -19.95 -0.55
C LEU A 507 1.69 -19.75 0.56
N ILE A 508 2.18 -20.84 1.12
CA ILE A 508 3.20 -20.86 2.16
C ILE A 508 4.58 -21.00 1.52
N GLY A 509 5.54 -20.21 2.00
CA GLY A 509 6.95 -20.35 1.61
C GLY A 509 7.56 -21.66 2.13
N SER A 510 8.58 -22.16 1.43
CA SER A 510 9.20 -23.48 1.68
C SER A 510 9.77 -23.72 3.10
N ASN A 511 9.93 -22.67 3.91
CA ASN A 511 10.44 -22.75 5.28
C ASN A 511 9.38 -22.53 6.36
N LEU A 512 8.09 -22.39 6.00
CA LEU A 512 7.03 -21.95 6.93
C LEU A 512 7.25 -20.54 7.50
N ASP A 513 8.10 -19.73 6.87
CA ASP A 513 8.47 -18.41 7.38
C ASP A 513 7.47 -17.33 6.97
N PHE A 514 6.68 -17.52 5.90
CA PHE A 514 5.76 -16.51 5.39
C PHE A 514 4.58 -17.08 4.59
N LEU A 515 3.46 -16.33 4.56
CA LEU A 515 2.30 -16.52 3.70
C LEU A 515 2.25 -15.40 2.66
N VAL A 516 1.93 -15.76 1.42
CA VAL A 516 1.77 -14.81 0.30
C VAL A 516 0.34 -14.84 -0.23
N GLY A 517 -0.34 -13.69 -0.21
CA GLY A 517 -1.71 -13.51 -0.71
C GLY A 517 -1.90 -12.22 -1.52
N LYS A 518 -3.15 -11.90 -1.90
CA LYS A 518 -3.52 -10.81 -2.82
C LYS A 518 -3.02 -9.40 -2.44
N ALA A 519 -2.77 -9.15 -1.16
CA ALA A 519 -2.44 -7.80 -0.68
C ALA A 519 -1.40 -7.76 0.45
N SER A 520 -0.87 -8.90 0.88
CA SER A 520 0.05 -8.95 2.02
C SER A 520 0.94 -10.18 1.98
N VAL A 521 2.20 -9.98 2.35
CA VAL A 521 3.08 -11.04 2.84
C VAL A 521 2.97 -11.01 4.37
N SER A 522 2.60 -12.14 4.99
CA SER A 522 2.60 -12.23 6.46
C SER A 522 3.65 -13.24 6.90
N VAL A 523 4.65 -12.76 7.63
CA VAL A 523 5.68 -13.60 8.26
C VAL A 523 5.02 -14.43 9.37
N LEU A 524 5.31 -15.73 9.37
CA LEU A 524 4.78 -16.75 10.28
C LEU A 524 5.70 -16.97 11.49
N ASP A 525 7.01 -16.71 11.37
CA ASP A 525 7.99 -16.75 12.47
C ASP A 525 8.53 -15.35 12.80
N ASP A 526 8.08 -14.86 13.95
CA ASP A 526 8.55 -13.75 14.77
C ASP A 526 8.86 -12.36 14.18
N ILE A 527 8.34 -11.41 14.96
CA ILE A 527 8.38 -9.95 14.88
C ILE A 527 7.56 -9.39 13.72
N PRO A 528 6.38 -8.79 13.99
CA PRO A 528 5.73 -7.98 12.97
C PRO A 528 6.73 -6.89 12.56
N LEU A 529 7.20 -6.94 11.31
CA LEU A 529 7.72 -5.77 10.61
C LEU A 529 6.52 -4.85 10.39
N ILE A 530 6.10 -4.23 11.49
CA ILE A 530 5.19 -3.10 11.50
C ILE A 530 5.86 -2.08 10.59
N ASP A 531 5.17 -1.59 9.56
CA ASP A 531 5.51 -0.31 8.94
C ASP A 531 5.63 0.71 10.08
N ILE A 532 6.86 1.02 10.51
CA ILE A 532 7.10 1.93 11.62
C ILE A 532 6.83 3.33 11.10
N ASN A 533 5.54 3.69 11.02
CA ASN A 533 5.12 5.07 10.85
C ASN A 533 5.50 5.81 12.14
N LEU A 534 6.68 6.43 12.12
CA LEU A 534 7.13 7.31 13.20
C LEU A 534 6.30 8.59 13.15
N ASN A 535 5.35 8.76 14.07
CA ASN A 535 4.52 9.96 14.12
C ASN A 535 5.34 11.25 14.16
N ILE A 536 6.50 11.22 14.84
CA ILE A 536 7.42 12.36 14.97
C ILE A 536 8.08 12.78 13.65
N SER A 537 8.11 11.89 12.64
CA SER A 537 8.70 12.18 11.33
C SER A 537 7.79 13.04 10.44
N SER A 538 6.49 13.09 10.74
CA SER A 538 5.55 13.87 9.94
C SER A 538 5.81 15.38 10.08
N PHE A 539 5.65 16.13 8.99
CA PHE A 539 5.86 17.59 9.00
C PHE A 539 4.99 18.29 10.05
N VAL A 540 3.72 17.89 10.15
CA VAL A 540 2.74 18.43 11.10
C VAL A 540 3.17 18.16 12.54
N SER A 541 3.54 16.93 12.89
CA SER A 541 3.97 16.60 14.25
C SER A 541 5.22 17.38 14.64
N ARG A 542 6.19 17.53 13.74
CA ARG A 542 7.40 18.34 13.97
C ARG A 542 7.07 19.81 14.23
N PHE A 543 6.16 20.38 13.46
CA PHE A 543 5.73 21.78 13.63
C PHE A 543 5.01 21.99 14.97
N ILE A 544 4.04 21.12 15.30
CA ILE A 544 3.29 21.17 16.56
C ILE A 544 4.23 20.99 17.75
N LYS A 545 5.16 20.04 17.67
CA LYS A 545 6.18 19.79 18.70
C LYS A 545 7.07 21.00 18.93
N LEU A 546 7.58 21.61 17.87
CA LEU A 546 8.39 22.83 17.94
C LEU A 546 7.62 23.96 18.65
N LEU A 547 6.35 24.16 18.31
CA LEU A 547 5.52 25.22 18.89
C LEU A 547 5.27 24.98 20.38
N MET A 548 5.07 23.72 20.79
CA MET A 548 4.95 23.35 22.21
C MET A 548 6.27 23.58 22.98
N ASP A 549 7.41 23.13 22.44
CA ASP A 549 8.71 23.29 23.11
C ASP A 549 9.09 24.77 23.28
N LEU A 550 8.80 25.61 22.28
CA LEU A 550 9.04 27.06 22.35
C LEU A 550 8.10 27.75 23.34
N THR A 551 6.81 27.41 23.35
CA THR A 551 5.84 28.06 24.24
C THR A 551 6.09 27.71 25.71
N LEU A 552 6.24 26.42 26.03
CA LEU A 552 6.57 25.97 27.39
C LEU A 552 7.98 26.39 27.82
N GLY A 553 8.95 26.32 26.90
CA GLY A 553 10.32 26.77 27.14
C GLY A 553 10.39 28.26 27.44
N LEU A 554 9.67 29.10 26.69
CA LEU A 554 9.62 30.56 26.92
C LEU A 554 8.95 30.89 28.26
N PHE A 555 7.85 30.22 28.58
CA PHE A 555 7.18 30.38 29.87
C PHE A 555 8.16 30.06 31.03
N ALA A 556 8.83 28.91 30.98
CA ALA A 556 9.78 28.54 32.01
C ALA A 556 11.01 29.47 32.05
N LEU A 557 11.49 29.95 30.89
CA LEU A 557 12.61 30.89 30.80
C LEU A 557 12.29 32.25 31.45
N ILE A 558 11.06 32.74 31.32
CA ILE A 558 10.64 34.03 31.88
C ILE A 558 10.34 33.90 33.38
N PHE A 559 9.56 32.89 33.77
CA PHE A 559 8.96 32.85 35.11
C PHE A 559 9.73 31.97 36.12
N ILE A 560 10.48 30.95 35.66
CA ILE A 560 11.07 29.93 36.54
C ILE A 560 12.60 30.02 36.53
N TYR A 561 13.19 30.18 35.34
CA TYR A 561 14.64 30.14 35.14
C TYR A 561 15.44 31.17 35.96
N PRO A 562 15.05 32.46 36.04
CA PRO A 562 15.85 33.47 36.75
C PRO A 562 16.03 33.13 38.24
N LEU A 563 14.97 32.66 38.89
CA LEU A 563 14.99 32.26 40.29
C LEU A 563 15.89 31.03 40.51
N ILE A 564 15.74 30.00 39.68
CA ILE A 564 16.54 28.77 39.79
C ILE A 564 18.02 29.04 39.48
N TYR A 565 18.31 29.90 38.51
CA TYR A 565 19.67 30.32 38.18
C TYR A 565 20.35 31.01 39.37
N LEU A 566 19.67 31.97 40.02
CA LEU A 566 20.19 32.65 41.22
C LEU A 566 20.46 31.66 42.37
N ILE A 567 19.51 30.76 42.65
CA ILE A 567 19.66 29.72 43.69
C ILE A 567 20.84 28.79 43.38
N SER A 568 21.03 28.42 42.11
CA SER A 568 22.13 27.53 41.70
C SER A 568 23.53 28.17 41.86
N ARG A 569 23.58 29.51 41.89
CA ARG A 569 24.82 30.26 42.13
C ARG A 569 25.20 30.29 43.62
N ALA A 570 24.21 30.18 44.51
CA ALA A 570 24.38 30.21 45.97
C ALA A 570 24.59 28.80 46.60
N ASP A 571 24.01 27.75 46.02
CA ASP A 571 24.08 26.37 46.52
C ASP A 571 24.62 25.41 45.45
N ARG A 572 25.74 24.73 45.75
CA ARG A 572 26.43 23.81 44.82
C ARG A 572 25.72 22.46 44.64
N LYS A 573 24.70 22.12 45.43
CA LYS A 573 23.94 20.86 45.24
C LYS A 573 23.00 20.97 44.03
N GLN A 574 23.29 20.25 42.95
CA GLN A 574 22.41 20.20 41.77
C GLN A 574 21.38 19.08 41.90
N SER A 575 20.10 19.43 42.10
CA SER A 575 19.01 18.48 41.90
C SER A 575 18.70 18.30 40.42
N ASP A 576 18.08 17.17 40.06
CA ASP A 576 17.65 16.89 38.69
C ASP A 576 16.69 17.97 38.14
N PHE A 577 15.80 18.49 38.99
CA PHE A 577 14.94 19.62 38.64
C PHE A 577 15.74 20.88 38.27
N ARG A 578 16.80 21.21 39.05
CA ARG A 578 17.67 22.34 38.74
C ARG A 578 18.40 22.13 37.40
N LYS A 579 18.92 20.91 37.15
CA LYS A 579 19.56 20.56 35.87
C LYS A 579 18.59 20.69 34.69
N PHE A 580 17.35 20.23 34.85
CA PHE A 580 16.31 20.34 33.83
C PHE A 580 16.00 21.81 33.48
N ILE A 581 15.73 22.65 34.49
CA ILE A 581 15.43 24.08 34.27
C ILE A 581 16.64 24.81 33.66
N LEU A 582 17.85 24.54 34.15
CA LEU A 582 19.07 25.15 33.61
C LEU A 582 19.35 24.76 32.15
N GLY A 583 18.80 23.62 31.69
CA GLY A 583 18.89 23.16 30.30
C GLY A 583 17.91 23.86 29.34
N ILE A 584 16.87 24.56 29.82
CA ILE A 584 15.82 25.16 28.98
C ILE A 584 16.34 26.13 27.91
N PRO A 585 17.35 26.99 28.15
CA PRO A 585 17.90 27.87 27.11
C PRO A 585 18.39 27.10 25.86
N SER A 586 18.81 25.85 26.01
CA SER A 586 19.29 25.04 24.88
C SER A 586 18.19 24.69 23.85
N ILE A 587 16.92 24.76 24.23
CA ILE A 587 15.78 24.51 23.31
C ILE A 587 15.76 25.53 22.17
N PHE A 588 16.11 26.80 22.48
CA PHE A 588 16.13 27.89 21.51
C PHE A 588 17.25 27.78 20.47
N SER A 589 18.24 26.88 20.69
CA SER A 589 19.25 26.53 19.68
C SER A 589 18.68 25.67 18.54
N GLY A 590 17.46 25.15 18.70
CA GLY A 590 16.80 24.26 17.74
C GLY A 590 17.32 22.83 17.73
N ARG A 591 18.33 22.48 18.53
CA ARG A 591 18.91 21.12 18.61
C ARG A 591 18.33 20.26 19.75
N VAL A 592 17.70 20.90 20.74
CA VAL A 592 17.17 20.26 21.95
C VAL A 592 15.66 20.49 22.04
N SER A 593 14.95 19.55 22.66
CA SER A 593 13.51 19.55 22.92
C SER A 593 13.27 19.37 24.44
N LEU A 594 12.09 19.74 24.95
CA LEU A 594 11.73 19.45 26.34
C LEU A 594 11.68 17.94 26.59
N VAL A 595 11.00 17.22 25.70
CA VAL A 595 10.83 15.76 25.72
C VAL A 595 11.37 15.19 24.42
N GLY A 596 12.20 14.18 24.49
CA GLY A 596 12.79 13.57 23.30
C GLY A 596 13.77 12.45 23.64
N PRO A 597 14.38 11.84 22.62
CA PRO A 597 15.36 10.77 22.79
C PRO A 597 16.58 11.16 23.65
N LYS A 598 17.24 10.16 24.25
CA LYS A 598 18.43 10.36 25.13
C LYS A 598 19.63 10.85 24.33
N HIS A 599 19.79 10.26 23.14
CA HIS A 599 20.86 10.59 22.20
C HIS A 599 20.27 11.20 20.94
N GLN A 600 20.99 12.17 20.37
CA GLN A 600 20.71 12.60 19.01
C GLN A 600 21.20 11.47 18.09
N ALA A 601 20.35 11.01 17.17
CA ALA A 601 20.75 10.00 16.20
C ALA A 601 21.84 10.58 15.29
N ASP A 602 23.10 10.37 15.65
CA ASP A 602 24.22 10.51 14.72
C ASP A 602 24.28 9.21 13.90
N ASP A 603 24.27 9.37 12.58
CA ASP A 603 24.48 8.33 11.56
C ASP A 603 23.40 7.28 11.26
N SER A 604 22.23 7.27 11.91
CA SER A 604 21.11 6.42 11.46
C SER A 604 20.14 7.15 10.52
N LYS A 605 19.71 6.50 9.43
CA LYS A 605 18.76 7.04 8.41
C LYS A 605 17.35 7.38 8.97
N ILE A 606 17.13 7.33 10.29
CA ILE A 606 15.82 7.37 10.94
C ILE A 606 15.74 8.56 11.90
N PHE A 607 14.83 9.50 11.63
CA PHE A 607 14.58 10.63 12.53
C PHE A 607 13.70 10.22 13.72
N LEU A 608 14.30 10.06 14.90
CA LEU A 608 13.62 9.71 16.16
C LEU A 608 13.20 10.92 17.00
N GLY A 609 13.54 12.14 16.57
CA GLY A 609 13.29 13.37 17.31
C GLY A 609 14.56 14.11 17.72
N LYS A 610 14.40 15.34 18.22
CA LYS A 610 15.50 16.12 18.82
C LYS A 610 15.79 15.60 20.22
N LYS A 611 17.06 15.66 20.64
CA LYS A 611 17.47 15.27 21.99
C LYS A 611 16.59 15.96 23.04
N GLY A 612 16.04 15.18 23.97
CA GLY A 612 15.19 15.69 25.06
C GLY A 612 15.99 16.15 26.27
N LEU A 613 15.50 17.16 27.00
CA LEU A 613 15.92 17.44 28.38
C LEU A 613 15.42 16.35 29.34
N THR A 614 14.28 15.73 29.00
CA THR A 614 13.76 14.50 29.59
C THR A 614 13.19 13.59 28.47
N GLY A 615 12.76 12.39 28.82
CA GLY A 615 12.13 11.44 27.90
C GLY A 615 11.67 10.19 28.63
N LEU A 616 11.17 9.19 27.89
CA LEU A 616 10.84 7.88 28.45
C LEU A 616 12.06 7.24 29.13
N TRP A 617 13.25 7.47 28.58
CA TRP A 617 14.53 7.04 29.13
C TRP A 617 14.86 7.64 30.51
N TYR A 618 14.23 8.75 30.91
CA TYR A 618 14.40 9.33 32.25
C TYR A 618 13.44 8.68 33.28
N LEU A 619 12.29 8.19 32.82
CA LEU A 619 11.27 7.61 33.69
C LEU A 619 11.59 6.15 34.07
N GLU A 620 12.03 5.35 33.10
CA GLU A 620 12.43 3.95 33.31
C GLU A 620 13.91 3.86 33.73
N ASN A 621 14.23 3.07 34.76
CA ASN A 621 15.60 2.96 35.26
C ASN A 621 16.49 2.12 34.30
N ASP A 622 17.66 2.68 33.99
CA ASP A 622 18.64 2.27 32.98
C ASP A 622 19.00 0.78 32.98
N SER A 623 18.82 0.12 31.82
CA SER A 623 19.83 -0.79 31.28
C SER A 623 20.21 -0.31 29.88
N ALA A 624 21.50 -0.34 29.54
CA ALA A 624 22.04 0.30 28.34
C ALA A 624 21.39 -0.16 27.01
N ASN A 625 20.81 -1.37 26.98
CA ASN A 625 20.10 -1.92 25.80
C ASN A 625 18.61 -1.51 25.70
N SER A 626 18.06 -0.76 26.66
CA SER A 626 16.63 -0.35 26.65
C SER A 626 16.39 1.05 26.07
N GLY A 627 17.43 1.88 26.01
CA GLY A 627 17.32 3.29 25.62
C GLY A 627 16.82 3.48 24.18
N GLU A 628 17.41 2.78 23.22
CA GLU A 628 16.99 2.84 21.81
C GLU A 628 15.55 2.35 21.61
N LYS A 629 15.15 1.32 22.37
CA LYS A 629 13.78 0.79 22.35
C LYS A 629 12.78 1.83 22.86
N LEU A 630 13.11 2.55 23.92
CA LEU A 630 12.27 3.62 24.46
C LEU A 630 12.20 4.82 23.52
N ASP A 631 13.30 5.17 22.85
CA ASP A 631 13.36 6.25 21.87
C ASP A 631 12.52 5.93 20.62
N LEU A 632 12.54 4.67 20.16
CA LEU A 632 11.65 4.18 19.11
C LEU A 632 10.17 4.17 19.53
N ILE A 633 9.86 3.73 20.76
CA ILE A 633 8.50 3.77 21.31
C ILE A 633 7.99 5.20 21.39
N TYR A 634 8.83 6.14 21.83
CA TYR A 634 8.53 7.56 21.85
C TYR A 634 8.25 8.09 20.45
N ALA A 635 9.18 7.90 19.51
CA ALA A 635 9.08 8.42 18.15
C ALA A 635 7.85 7.89 17.38
N ARG A 636 7.46 6.63 17.65
CA ARG A 636 6.26 6.00 17.09
C ARG A 636 4.98 6.61 17.65
N ASN A 637 4.90 6.79 18.96
CA ASN A 637 3.67 7.22 19.64
C ASN A 637 3.57 8.74 19.86
N GLN A 638 4.59 9.49 19.42
CA GLN A 638 4.71 10.92 19.72
C GLN A 638 3.45 11.70 19.35
N ASN A 639 2.94 12.40 20.36
CA ASN A 639 1.89 13.41 20.29
C ASN A 639 2.04 14.33 21.52
N ILE A 640 1.34 15.47 21.54
CA ILE A 640 1.45 16.45 22.64
C ILE A 640 1.07 15.86 24.00
N TRP A 641 0.05 15.01 24.06
CA TRP A 641 -0.41 14.44 25.32
C TRP A 641 0.64 13.54 25.96
N LEU A 642 1.32 12.73 25.15
CA LEU A 642 2.42 11.90 25.60
C LEU A 642 3.58 12.76 26.15
N ASP A 643 3.91 13.87 25.49
CA ASP A 643 4.95 14.78 25.98
C ASP A 643 4.57 15.41 27.33
N LEU A 644 3.32 15.85 27.48
CA LEU A 644 2.81 16.41 28.74
C LEU A 644 2.78 15.36 29.86
N GLU A 645 2.39 14.12 29.54
CA GLU A 645 2.41 13.01 30.49
C GLU A 645 3.84 12.70 30.96
N ILE A 646 4.79 12.64 30.03
CA ILE A 646 6.21 12.42 30.34
C ILE A 646 6.75 13.57 31.20
N LEU A 647 6.42 14.83 30.89
CA LEU A 647 6.81 15.99 31.71
C LEU A 647 6.22 15.90 33.11
N GLY A 648 4.93 15.58 33.24
CA GLY A 648 4.26 15.41 34.53
C GLY A 648 4.90 14.32 35.37
N LYS A 649 5.14 13.13 34.78
CA LYS A 649 5.84 12.02 35.44
C LYS A 649 7.30 12.37 35.78
N THR A 650 7.98 13.13 34.92
CA THR A 650 9.35 13.59 35.13
C THR A 650 9.44 14.50 36.34
N PHE A 651 8.57 15.51 36.42
CA PHE A 651 8.50 16.39 37.59
C PHE A 651 8.16 15.60 38.84
N ASN A 652 7.18 14.68 38.77
CA ASN A 652 6.85 13.82 39.89
C ASN A 652 8.07 13.02 40.40
N LYS A 653 8.83 12.41 39.48
CA LYS A 653 10.08 11.69 39.81
C LYS A 653 11.14 12.61 40.41
N MET A 654 11.31 13.82 39.87
CA MET A 654 12.27 14.83 40.37
C MET A 654 11.92 15.37 41.76
N PHE A 655 10.64 15.40 42.14
CA PHE A 655 10.17 15.94 43.42
C PHE A 655 9.93 14.85 44.48
N ILE A 656 9.50 13.63 44.12
CA ILE A 656 9.10 12.58 45.07
C ILE A 656 10.22 11.58 45.39
N ASN A 657 11.16 11.28 44.47
CA ASN A 657 12.24 10.31 44.74
C ASN A 657 13.41 10.88 45.59
N LYS A 658 13.14 11.87 46.44
CA LYS A 658 14.01 12.20 47.58
C LYS A 658 13.58 11.38 48.80
N ARG A 659 13.78 10.07 48.75
CA ARG A 659 14.01 9.23 49.93
C ARG A 659 15.16 8.29 49.64
#